data_AF-A0A933PBF3-F1
#
_entry.id   AF-A0A933PBF3-F1
#
_cell.length_a   1.000
_cell.length_b   1.000
_cell.length_c   1.000
_cell.angle_alpha   90.00
_cell.angle_beta   90.00
_cell.angle_gamma   90.00
#
_symmetry.space_group_name_H-M   'P 1'
#
loop_
_entity.id
_entity.type
_entity.pdbx_description
1 polymer ?
#
loop_
_entity_poly.entity_id
_entity_poly.type
_entity_poly.pdbx_seq_one_letter_code
_entity_poly.pdbx_strand_id
1 'polypeptide(L)'
;MGRRPLTATIAAAALVGALTVALPGLVGGAAEAATPTGPTDASKVPHYFGPWPNWALSQLTTPTATVEITGTGTGATASANVDPLTGGIATIDVTNAGSGYANGTTVTIGGGDPGNAATATATVTTSGSVTGYTVGAAGSGYRSFDVALAGGAGTGATAQGSGGVDPTVTITDGGANYVMPTVEFDMPDLPNGVQAKGHVPMMANGDPVDGMDANGTITQVVVDVPGSGYLTAPGIAVHNGTLADPLAGATLATATTTLHLTAIDPVDFGSGYTSAPDVTVADGDQTGTPGSGATATSATDIGAVTAITVDTPGSGYLAVGIRKFQDALPVTCSPAAPGGCPTVASGEKFIPLGVPAAKTYSGEEADEYVIGLVQYRTKFHTDIDPTLVRGYVQIETPDNAAVSQHVALTNELLDGTKVPVLDKTGQPVFGVTAPQWLGPFIGATKNRPTRIVFHNYLPTGAKGDLFLPVDSTMMGSGMGPMDMGTPLVDDGTVMDGVRNPDCTQEPKDAAHCFTDNRAELHLHGGTTPWISDGTPHQWITPAGENAAWPEGVAVSDVPDMVDPADNSVVCDKADDGCQTFYYTNQQSARLMFYHDHSWGITRLNVYAGEAAGYVITDETEQALVNSGTIPGANDTLPLVVQDRTFTPDAAQLALQDPTWDESRWGTKGSFWYHHVYMPAQNPGDPSGMSAYGRWMYGPWFWPPASGTKYGPIKNPYYTPDCKLDDPGTWTYDTDPFCEPELIPGTPNISAGMEQFNDTPIVNGVAYPTVTLQPKSYRMRILNAANDRFFNLQWYTADPTQGDGTTEVKLNAAELAAAQTDPNVSPTPADANNNAAGPDWVQIG
;
A
#
# COMPACT_ATOMS: atom_id res chain seq x y z
N MET A 1 40.66 -51.39 18.41
CA MET A 1 41.95 -51.66 17.70
C MET A 1 41.62 -52.35 16.37
N GLY A 2 42.33 -52.04 15.28
CA GLY A 2 41.97 -52.48 13.90
C GLY A 2 40.84 -51.62 13.30
N ARG A 3 40.82 -51.15 12.04
CA ARG A 3 41.45 -51.53 10.74
C ARG A 3 40.97 -52.89 10.20
N ARG A 4 40.57 -53.03 8.92
CA ARG A 4 40.43 -52.08 7.78
C ARG A 4 39.35 -52.59 6.76
N PRO A 5 39.10 -51.98 5.56
CA PRO A 5 37.81 -52.06 4.85
C PRO A 5 37.80 -53.01 3.64
N LEU A 6 36.73 -52.96 2.84
CA LEU A 6 36.71 -53.37 1.43
C LEU A 6 35.90 -52.39 0.57
N THR A 7 36.31 -52.23 -0.69
CA THR A 7 35.75 -51.31 -1.70
C THR A 7 34.93 -52.06 -2.75
N ALA A 8 33.97 -51.39 -3.39
CA ALA A 8 33.32 -51.85 -4.62
C ALA A 8 33.18 -50.68 -5.62
N THR A 9 33.28 -50.97 -6.92
CA THR A 9 33.30 -49.96 -7.99
C THR A 9 32.33 -50.33 -9.11
N ILE A 10 31.55 -49.33 -9.54
CA ILE A 10 30.81 -49.13 -10.81
C ILE A 10 30.78 -50.31 -11.80
N ALA A 11 29.56 -50.68 -12.22
CA ALA A 11 29.28 -51.25 -13.54
C ALA A 11 27.94 -50.69 -14.06
N ALA A 12 27.82 -50.44 -15.37
CA ALA A 12 26.63 -49.88 -16.01
C ALA A 12 26.24 -50.67 -17.26
N ALA A 13 24.93 -50.77 -17.54
CA ALA A 13 24.38 -51.36 -18.77
C ALA A 13 22.96 -50.84 -19.05
N ALA A 14 22.67 -50.51 -20.32
CA ALA A 14 21.31 -50.35 -20.86
C ALA A 14 20.80 -51.74 -21.38
N LEU A 15 19.61 -51.98 -21.95
CA LEU A 15 18.55 -51.22 -22.64
C LEU A 15 17.25 -52.11 -22.54
N VAL A 16 15.97 -51.82 -22.86
CA VAL A 16 15.21 -50.91 -23.77
C VAL A 16 13.77 -50.80 -23.19
N GLY A 17 12.88 -49.91 -23.72
CA GLY A 17 11.42 -50.17 -23.65
C GLY A 17 10.46 -48.97 -23.60
N ALA A 18 10.34 -48.21 -24.69
CA ALA A 18 9.49 -47.02 -24.84
C ALA A 18 8.02 -47.10 -24.34
N LEU A 19 7.54 -45.99 -23.75
CA LEU A 19 6.21 -45.43 -24.03
C LEU A 19 6.19 -43.90 -23.79
N THR A 20 6.33 -43.09 -24.85
CA THR A 20 6.22 -41.63 -24.77
C THR A 20 4.76 -41.19 -25.00
N VAL A 21 4.04 -40.90 -23.92
CA VAL A 21 2.81 -40.10 -23.97
C VAL A 21 3.20 -38.64 -23.75
N ALA A 22 3.01 -37.80 -24.78
CA ALA A 22 3.26 -36.37 -24.65
C ALA A 22 2.04 -35.68 -24.03
N LEU A 23 2.17 -35.26 -22.78
CA LEU A 23 1.33 -34.23 -22.17
C LEU A 23 2.16 -32.94 -22.11
N PRO A 24 1.69 -31.82 -22.69
CA PRO A 24 2.40 -30.55 -22.58
C PRO A 24 2.29 -30.04 -21.14
N GLY A 25 3.42 -29.98 -20.43
CA GLY A 25 3.47 -29.46 -19.07
C GLY A 25 3.30 -27.94 -19.05
N LEU A 26 2.07 -27.47 -18.84
CA LEU A 26 1.81 -26.13 -18.30
C LEU A 26 2.01 -26.17 -16.78
N VAL A 27 3.27 -26.31 -16.37
CA VAL A 27 3.71 -26.02 -15.01
C VAL A 27 4.52 -24.73 -15.10
N GLY A 28 3.85 -23.61 -14.89
CA GLY A 28 4.53 -22.36 -14.58
C GLY A 28 5.12 -22.47 -13.18
N GLY A 29 6.37 -22.92 -13.09
CA GLY A 29 7.18 -22.60 -11.92
C GLY A 29 7.56 -21.12 -11.97
N ALA A 30 7.72 -20.49 -10.80
CA ALA A 30 8.47 -19.25 -10.71
C ALA A 30 9.87 -19.47 -11.29
N ALA A 31 10.48 -18.41 -11.83
CA ALA A 31 11.86 -18.50 -12.30
C ALA A 31 12.79 -18.66 -11.09
N GLU A 32 13.74 -19.61 -11.14
CA GLU A 32 14.76 -19.74 -10.08
C GLU A 32 15.48 -18.39 -9.90
N ALA A 33 15.54 -17.92 -8.65
CA ALA A 33 16.23 -16.67 -8.32
C ALA A 33 17.76 -16.88 -8.41
N ALA A 34 18.28 -16.79 -9.63
CA ALA A 34 19.68 -16.99 -9.92
C ALA A 34 20.58 -16.04 -9.11
N THR A 35 21.70 -16.58 -8.62
CA THR A 35 22.75 -15.76 -8.00
C THR A 35 23.31 -14.76 -9.03
N PRO A 36 23.82 -13.58 -8.60
CA PRO A 36 24.23 -12.54 -9.54
C PRO A 36 25.29 -13.05 -10.52
N THR A 37 25.14 -12.72 -11.81
CA THR A 37 26.00 -13.26 -12.87
C THR A 37 27.44 -12.71 -12.84
N GLY A 38 27.65 -11.63 -12.08
CA GLY A 38 28.96 -11.07 -11.73
C GLY A 38 28.83 -10.01 -10.63
N PRO A 39 29.95 -9.49 -10.12
CA PRO A 39 29.97 -8.53 -9.01
C PRO A 39 29.43 -7.13 -9.37
N THR A 40 29.05 -6.90 -10.62
CA THR A 40 28.46 -5.66 -11.16
C THR A 40 27.16 -5.95 -11.93
N ASP A 41 26.44 -7.00 -11.54
CA ASP A 41 25.15 -7.36 -12.14
C ASP A 41 24.07 -6.41 -11.60
N ALA A 42 23.80 -5.32 -12.32
CA ALA A 42 22.87 -4.27 -11.91
C ALA A 42 21.42 -4.74 -11.67
N SER A 43 21.06 -5.99 -12.02
CA SER A 43 19.74 -6.56 -11.72
C SER A 43 19.63 -7.23 -10.35
N LYS A 44 20.76 -7.51 -9.69
CA LYS A 44 20.83 -8.21 -8.38
C LYS A 44 21.91 -7.67 -7.41
N VAL A 45 22.85 -6.83 -7.87
CA VAL A 45 23.86 -6.15 -7.05
C VAL A 45 23.55 -4.65 -7.03
N PRO A 46 22.96 -4.12 -5.93
CA PRO A 46 22.55 -2.74 -5.86
C PRO A 46 23.74 -1.77 -5.85
N HIS A 47 23.51 -0.57 -6.36
CA HIS A 47 24.40 0.56 -6.14
C HIS A 47 24.16 1.12 -4.73
N TYR A 48 25.15 1.06 -3.84
CA TYR A 48 25.03 1.60 -2.47
C TYR A 48 25.05 3.13 -2.43
N PHE A 49 25.56 3.75 -3.50
CA PHE A 49 25.79 5.19 -3.63
C PHE A 49 25.53 5.77 -5.03
N GLY A 50 25.46 4.93 -6.06
CA GLY A 50 25.24 5.32 -7.46
C GLY A 50 23.86 5.96 -7.74
N PRO A 51 23.55 6.20 -9.03
CA PRO A 51 22.59 7.24 -9.46
C PRO A 51 21.12 6.89 -9.23
N TRP A 52 20.82 5.66 -8.83
CA TRP A 52 19.45 5.22 -8.54
C TRP A 52 19.33 5.01 -7.04
N PRO A 53 18.31 5.58 -6.36
CA PRO A 53 17.90 5.14 -5.04
C PRO A 53 17.51 3.65 -5.02
N ASN A 54 17.31 3.12 -3.81
CA ASN A 54 16.80 1.77 -3.60
C ASN A 54 15.71 1.78 -2.51
N TRP A 55 14.72 2.64 -2.74
CA TRP A 55 13.52 2.82 -1.91
C TRP A 55 12.35 3.21 -2.80
N ALA A 56 11.20 2.55 -2.66
CA ALA A 56 9.98 3.02 -3.30
C ALA A 56 9.32 4.15 -2.50
N LEU A 57 8.52 4.97 -3.18
CA LEU A 57 7.40 5.69 -2.59
C LEU A 57 6.10 5.22 -3.22
N SER A 58 5.03 5.24 -2.43
CA SER A 58 3.67 5.09 -2.90
C SER A 58 3.37 6.15 -3.95
N GLN A 59 2.68 5.75 -5.02
CA GLN A 59 2.39 6.66 -6.12
C GLN A 59 1.40 7.75 -5.68
N LEU A 60 1.90 8.95 -5.44
CA LEU A 60 1.09 10.16 -5.31
C LEU A 60 0.66 10.62 -6.71
N THR A 61 -0.45 11.34 -6.84
CA THR A 61 -0.97 11.76 -8.16
C THR A 61 0.03 12.67 -8.87
N THR A 62 0.52 12.23 -10.02
CA THR A 62 1.52 12.97 -10.80
C THR A 62 0.92 14.15 -11.57
N PRO A 63 1.67 15.25 -11.74
CA PRO A 63 1.26 16.36 -12.62
C PRO A 63 1.20 15.97 -14.10
N THR A 64 0.23 16.55 -14.82
CA THR A 64 0.34 16.84 -16.27
C THR A 64 1.08 18.17 -16.55
N ALA A 65 1.64 18.79 -15.51
CA ALA A 65 2.26 20.10 -15.54
C ALA A 65 3.66 20.09 -16.20
N THR A 66 3.75 20.68 -17.39
CA THR A 66 5.01 20.83 -18.14
C THR A 66 5.74 22.11 -17.76
N VAL A 67 7.05 22.04 -17.51
CA VAL A 67 7.86 23.16 -17.01
C VAL A 67 8.89 23.61 -18.04
N GLU A 68 8.71 24.81 -18.62
CA GLU A 68 9.62 25.40 -19.60
C GLU A 68 10.32 26.65 -19.04
N ILE A 69 11.66 26.69 -19.10
CA ILE A 69 12.44 27.88 -18.74
C ILE A 69 12.69 28.72 -19.98
N THR A 70 12.13 29.94 -20.02
CA THR A 70 12.24 30.83 -21.19
C THR A 70 13.32 31.89 -20.98
N GLY A 71 14.50 31.72 -21.60
CA GLY A 71 15.65 32.60 -21.36
C GLY A 71 16.82 32.45 -22.34
N THR A 72 17.98 33.00 -21.97
CA THR A 72 19.22 32.98 -22.78
C THR A 72 20.08 31.74 -22.59
N GLY A 73 19.73 30.86 -21.65
CA GLY A 73 20.45 29.64 -21.35
C GLY A 73 19.97 28.45 -22.18
N THR A 74 20.63 27.31 -21.98
CA THR A 74 20.32 26.05 -22.65
C THR A 74 20.44 24.86 -21.71
N GLY A 75 19.61 23.84 -21.93
CA GLY A 75 19.79 22.51 -21.35
C GLY A 75 19.37 22.37 -19.88
N ALA A 76 18.60 23.30 -19.32
CA ALA A 76 17.95 23.08 -18.03
C ALA A 76 16.57 22.43 -18.21
N THR A 77 16.22 21.53 -17.29
CA THR A 77 14.94 20.82 -17.24
C THR A 77 14.43 20.73 -15.81
N ALA A 78 13.14 20.49 -15.64
CA ALA A 78 12.49 20.38 -14.34
C ALA A 78 11.30 19.44 -14.39
N SER A 79 10.92 18.91 -13.22
CA SER A 79 9.59 18.37 -12.98
C SER A 79 8.83 19.34 -12.09
N ALA A 80 7.56 19.59 -12.38
CA ALA A 80 6.66 20.10 -11.37
C ALA A 80 6.24 18.96 -10.43
N ASN A 81 5.74 19.31 -9.25
CA ASN A 81 4.96 18.41 -8.39
C ASN A 81 3.61 19.06 -8.12
N VAL A 82 2.54 18.31 -8.35
CA VAL A 82 1.16 18.73 -8.05
C VAL A 82 0.80 18.32 -6.63
N ASP A 83 0.12 19.20 -5.91
CA ASP A 83 -0.55 18.85 -4.66
C ASP A 83 -1.69 17.86 -4.97
N PRO A 84 -1.66 16.64 -4.41
CA PRO A 84 -2.63 15.58 -4.70
C PRO A 84 -4.06 15.86 -4.22
N LEU A 85 -4.28 17.02 -3.56
CA LEU A 85 -5.59 17.41 -3.06
C LEU A 85 -6.18 18.63 -3.78
N THR A 86 -5.40 19.68 -4.14
CA THR A 86 -5.91 20.81 -4.95
C THR A 86 -5.86 20.59 -6.46
N GLY A 87 -4.91 19.78 -6.96
CA GLY A 87 -4.60 19.80 -8.40
C GLY A 87 -3.95 21.11 -8.86
N GLY A 88 -3.14 21.74 -8.00
CA GLY A 88 -2.26 22.89 -8.28
C GLY A 88 -0.79 22.56 -8.00
N ILE A 89 0.16 23.42 -8.41
CA ILE A 89 1.60 23.18 -8.27
C ILE A 89 2.09 23.45 -6.85
N ALA A 90 2.60 22.41 -6.19
CA ALA A 90 3.20 22.49 -4.86
C ALA A 90 4.67 22.91 -4.91
N THR A 91 5.49 22.23 -5.74
CA THR A 91 6.91 22.54 -5.94
C THR A 91 7.32 22.32 -7.40
N ILE A 92 8.56 22.70 -7.72
CA ILE A 92 9.21 22.38 -8.98
C ILE A 92 10.66 22.01 -8.65
N ASP A 93 11.11 20.85 -9.12
CA ASP A 93 12.44 20.30 -8.86
C ASP A 93 13.31 20.39 -10.11
N VAL A 94 14.61 20.68 -9.92
CA VAL A 94 15.58 20.78 -11.01
C VAL A 94 16.02 19.37 -11.43
N THR A 95 15.65 18.93 -12.64
CA THR A 95 16.12 17.65 -13.21
C THR A 95 17.34 17.84 -14.11
N ASN A 96 17.61 19.07 -14.57
CA ASN A 96 18.92 19.49 -15.08
C ASN A 96 19.12 20.99 -14.83
N ALA A 97 20.28 21.38 -14.28
CA ALA A 97 20.60 22.77 -13.95
C ALA A 97 20.90 23.65 -15.18
N GLY A 98 21.34 23.06 -16.29
CA GLY A 98 21.74 23.76 -17.51
C GLY A 98 22.80 24.87 -17.31
N SER A 99 22.91 25.77 -18.29
CA SER A 99 23.84 26.91 -18.23
C SER A 99 23.41 28.10 -19.09
N GLY A 100 23.93 29.29 -18.80
CA GLY A 100 23.71 30.53 -19.58
C GLY A 100 22.45 31.33 -19.23
N TYR A 101 21.73 30.94 -18.17
CA TYR A 101 20.52 31.63 -17.70
C TYR A 101 20.84 32.91 -16.93
N ALA A 102 19.84 33.80 -16.81
CA ALA A 102 19.95 35.05 -16.04
C ALA A 102 19.16 34.96 -14.73
N ASN A 103 19.58 35.70 -13.71
CA ASN A 103 18.80 35.79 -12.46
C ASN A 103 17.43 36.46 -12.73
N GLY A 104 16.35 35.82 -12.28
CA GLY A 104 14.97 36.23 -12.61
C GLY A 104 14.47 35.74 -13.96
N THR A 105 15.01 34.62 -14.49
CA THR A 105 14.46 33.99 -15.70
C THR A 105 13.05 33.44 -15.42
N THR A 106 12.12 33.70 -16.34
CA THR A 106 10.71 33.29 -16.25
C THR A 106 10.54 31.80 -16.52
N VAL A 107 9.65 31.16 -15.76
CA VAL A 107 9.24 29.77 -15.99
C VAL A 107 7.78 29.74 -16.41
N THR A 108 7.52 29.14 -17.57
CA THR A 108 6.18 28.83 -18.07
C THR A 108 5.77 27.46 -17.50
N ILE A 109 4.53 27.35 -17.03
CA ILE A 109 3.97 26.09 -16.54
C ILE A 109 2.71 25.76 -17.36
N GLY A 110 2.83 24.80 -18.28
CA GLY A 110 1.72 24.31 -19.11
C GLY A 110 0.87 23.27 -18.40
N GLY A 111 -0.37 23.06 -18.87
CA GLY A 111 -1.29 22.02 -18.38
C GLY A 111 -2.33 22.45 -17.34
N GLY A 112 -2.38 23.73 -16.95
CA GLY A 112 -3.32 24.26 -15.95
C GLY A 112 -4.52 25.00 -16.56
N ASP A 113 -5.49 25.35 -15.72
CA ASP A 113 -6.76 26.01 -16.11
C ASP A 113 -6.53 27.33 -16.87
N PRO A 114 -7.28 27.57 -17.98
CA PRO A 114 -7.24 28.85 -18.70
C PRO A 114 -7.58 30.05 -17.79
N GLY A 115 -6.57 30.88 -17.52
CA GLY A 115 -6.68 32.06 -16.66
C GLY A 115 -6.39 31.83 -15.17
N ASN A 116 -6.15 30.58 -14.75
CA ASN A 116 -5.72 30.23 -13.38
C ASN A 116 -4.46 29.32 -13.38
N ALA A 117 -3.62 29.44 -14.40
CA ALA A 117 -2.37 28.69 -14.53
C ALA A 117 -1.33 29.10 -13.46
N ALA A 118 -0.48 28.15 -13.07
CA ALA A 118 0.61 28.40 -12.15
C ALA A 118 1.69 29.33 -12.73
N THR A 119 2.43 30.00 -11.85
CA THR A 119 3.56 30.86 -12.24
C THR A 119 4.77 30.58 -11.37
N ALA A 120 5.98 30.58 -11.96
CA ALA A 120 7.22 30.42 -11.21
C ALA A 120 8.38 31.24 -11.81
N THR A 121 9.42 31.43 -11.01
CA THR A 121 10.69 32.05 -11.41
C THR A 121 11.87 31.15 -11.07
N ALA A 122 12.89 31.12 -11.94
CA ALA A 122 14.09 30.32 -11.74
C ALA A 122 15.13 31.06 -10.88
N THR A 123 15.66 30.36 -9.87
CA THR A 123 16.80 30.80 -9.05
C THR A 123 18.09 30.40 -9.75
N VAL A 124 18.90 31.38 -10.13
CA VAL A 124 20.08 31.19 -11.01
C VAL A 124 21.35 31.71 -10.34
N THR A 125 22.42 30.91 -10.39
CA THR A 125 23.74 31.27 -9.84
C THR A 125 24.40 32.42 -10.60
N THR A 126 25.45 33.00 -10.01
CA THR A 126 26.33 33.96 -10.72
C THR A 126 27.12 33.36 -11.87
N SER A 127 27.10 32.03 -12.07
CA SER A 127 27.65 31.34 -13.24
C SER A 127 26.60 31.01 -14.32
N GLY A 128 25.30 31.27 -14.06
CA GLY A 128 24.23 31.08 -15.02
C GLY A 128 23.58 29.69 -15.04
N SER A 129 23.73 28.89 -13.97
CA SER A 129 23.05 27.59 -13.80
C SER A 129 21.85 27.72 -12.87
N VAL A 130 20.78 26.98 -13.16
CA VAL A 130 19.55 26.95 -12.33
C VAL A 130 19.80 26.07 -11.10
N THR A 131 19.36 26.54 -9.94
CA THR A 131 19.60 25.88 -8.62
C THR A 131 18.32 25.72 -7.79
N GLY A 132 17.17 26.01 -8.37
CA GLY A 132 15.86 25.87 -7.75
C GLY A 132 14.85 26.79 -8.41
N TYR A 133 13.60 26.67 -7.98
CA TYR A 133 12.48 27.47 -8.48
C TYR A 133 11.71 28.10 -7.31
N THR A 134 10.92 29.12 -7.60
CA THR A 134 9.97 29.68 -6.63
C THR A 134 8.63 29.83 -7.32
N VAL A 135 7.64 29.07 -6.85
CA VAL A 135 6.25 29.18 -7.28
C VAL A 135 5.66 30.49 -6.72
N GLY A 136 5.17 31.35 -7.60
CA GLY A 136 4.52 32.62 -7.25
C GLY A 136 3.00 32.50 -7.10
N ALA A 137 2.39 31.60 -7.88
CA ALA A 137 1.00 31.18 -7.74
C ALA A 137 0.91 29.70 -8.14
N ALA A 138 0.21 28.88 -7.33
CA ALA A 138 0.10 27.42 -7.54
C ALA A 138 -0.85 27.03 -8.70
N GLY A 139 -1.80 27.90 -9.04
CA GLY A 139 -2.81 27.64 -10.05
C GLY A 139 -3.76 26.48 -9.73
N SER A 140 -4.51 26.02 -10.74
CA SER A 140 -5.39 24.84 -10.69
C SER A 140 -5.46 24.14 -12.06
N GLY A 141 -6.14 22.99 -12.12
CA GLY A 141 -6.62 22.41 -13.38
C GLY A 141 -5.76 21.33 -14.03
N TYR A 142 -4.66 20.91 -13.39
CA TYR A 142 -3.73 19.91 -13.93
C TYR A 142 -4.38 18.52 -14.00
N ARG A 143 -5.08 18.24 -15.11
CA ARG A 143 -5.90 17.03 -15.37
C ARG A 143 -5.76 16.53 -16.83
N SER A 144 -6.74 15.74 -17.30
CA SER A 144 -6.50 14.43 -17.93
C SER A 144 -6.80 14.31 -19.43
N PHE A 145 -6.63 15.37 -20.22
CA PHE A 145 -6.79 15.32 -21.69
C PHE A 145 -5.86 16.34 -22.36
N ASP A 146 -4.65 15.90 -22.73
CA ASP A 146 -3.72 16.77 -23.46
C ASP A 146 -4.17 16.92 -24.92
N VAL A 147 -4.48 18.15 -25.34
CA VAL A 147 -4.90 18.46 -26.70
C VAL A 147 -3.91 19.39 -27.37
N ALA A 148 -3.08 18.82 -28.26
CA ALA A 148 -2.12 19.57 -29.06
C ALA A 148 -2.68 19.91 -30.46
N LEU A 149 -2.46 21.15 -30.91
CA LEU A 149 -2.78 21.62 -32.26
C LEU A 149 -1.49 21.85 -33.05
N ALA A 150 -1.29 21.09 -34.13
CA ALA A 150 -0.05 21.11 -34.92
C ALA A 150 -0.30 21.41 -36.41
N GLY A 151 0.65 22.08 -37.07
CA GLY A 151 0.56 22.36 -38.51
C GLY A 151 -0.35 23.55 -38.86
N GLY A 152 -1.04 23.49 -40.00
CA GLY A 152 -1.90 24.57 -40.52
C GLY A 152 -1.20 25.87 -40.96
N ALA A 153 0.09 26.04 -40.62
CA ALA A 153 0.94 27.22 -40.85
C ALA A 153 0.53 28.51 -40.11
N GLY A 154 -0.43 28.44 -39.19
CA GLY A 154 -0.72 29.49 -38.21
C GLY A 154 0.04 29.29 -36.90
N THR A 155 -0.18 30.18 -35.93
CA THR A 155 0.39 30.11 -34.59
C THR A 155 -0.58 30.55 -33.51
N GLY A 156 -0.36 30.09 -32.28
CA GLY A 156 -1.03 30.58 -31.07
C GLY A 156 -2.47 30.11 -30.89
N ALA A 157 -2.90 29.01 -31.51
CA ALA A 157 -4.13 28.34 -31.13
C ALA A 157 -3.87 27.30 -30.02
N THR A 158 -4.79 27.20 -29.07
CA THR A 158 -4.75 26.27 -27.92
C THR A 158 -6.14 25.67 -27.72
N ALA A 159 -6.25 24.52 -27.06
CA ALA A 159 -7.53 23.85 -26.83
C ALA A 159 -7.54 23.06 -25.52
N GLN A 160 -8.75 22.81 -24.99
CA GLN A 160 -8.97 22.02 -23.78
C GLN A 160 -9.93 20.87 -24.07
N GLY A 161 -9.56 19.64 -23.70
CA GLY A 161 -10.45 18.49 -23.75
C GLY A 161 -11.34 18.41 -22.50
N SER A 162 -12.60 18.00 -22.66
CA SER A 162 -13.49 17.67 -21.54
C SER A 162 -14.37 16.46 -21.84
N GLY A 163 -14.77 15.77 -20.77
CA GLY A 163 -15.48 14.51 -20.84
C GLY A 163 -16.98 14.59 -20.56
N GLY A 164 -17.62 13.44 -20.77
CA GLY A 164 -18.97 13.11 -20.31
C GLY A 164 -18.99 11.69 -19.75
N VAL A 165 -20.01 11.41 -18.94
CA VAL A 165 -20.18 10.14 -18.22
C VAL A 165 -20.30 8.97 -19.20
N ASP A 166 -19.48 7.95 -19.00
CA ASP A 166 -19.52 6.73 -19.81
C ASP A 166 -20.90 6.05 -19.79
N PRO A 167 -21.32 5.44 -20.91
CA PRO A 167 -22.62 4.76 -21.02
C PRO A 167 -22.75 3.52 -20.12
N THR A 168 -21.69 3.16 -19.39
CA THR A 168 -21.63 2.02 -18.47
C THR A 168 -21.33 2.55 -17.06
N VAL A 169 -22.33 2.53 -16.18
CA VAL A 169 -22.16 2.83 -14.75
C VAL A 169 -21.76 1.54 -14.04
N THR A 170 -20.68 1.58 -13.26
CA THR A 170 -20.23 0.44 -12.45
C THR A 170 -20.95 0.45 -11.11
N ILE A 171 -21.93 -0.43 -10.95
CA ILE A 171 -22.61 -0.65 -9.66
C ILE A 171 -21.79 -1.63 -8.84
N THR A 172 -21.33 -1.18 -7.66
CA THR A 172 -20.60 -2.01 -6.69
C THR A 172 -21.51 -2.56 -5.59
N ASP A 173 -22.57 -1.82 -5.24
CA ASP A 173 -23.71 -2.33 -4.46
C ASP A 173 -25.00 -1.77 -5.07
N GLY A 174 -25.99 -2.63 -5.31
CA GLY A 174 -27.31 -2.24 -5.80
C GLY A 174 -28.23 -1.67 -4.73
N GLY A 175 -27.85 -1.69 -3.46
CA GLY A 175 -28.74 -1.35 -2.35
C GLY A 175 -29.93 -2.31 -2.28
N ALA A 176 -31.07 -1.86 -1.74
CA ALA A 176 -32.27 -2.70 -1.61
C ALA A 176 -33.54 -1.89 -1.41
N ASN A 177 -34.71 -2.49 -1.65
CA ASN A 177 -36.04 -1.91 -1.42
C ASN A 177 -36.33 -0.60 -2.17
N TYR A 178 -35.69 -0.34 -3.32
CA TYR A 178 -36.11 0.73 -4.21
C TYR A 178 -37.50 0.45 -4.79
N VAL A 179 -38.30 1.51 -4.92
CA VAL A 179 -39.67 1.49 -5.46
C VAL A 179 -39.85 2.52 -6.58
N MET A 180 -39.10 3.63 -6.53
CA MET A 180 -39.00 4.63 -7.59
C MET A 180 -37.56 5.17 -7.61
N PRO A 181 -36.62 4.52 -8.31
CA PRO A 181 -35.24 4.98 -8.38
C PRO A 181 -35.12 6.22 -9.27
N THR A 182 -34.53 7.28 -8.75
CA THR A 182 -34.10 8.47 -9.50
C THR A 182 -32.58 8.54 -9.45
N VAL A 183 -31.92 8.69 -10.59
CA VAL A 183 -30.46 8.83 -10.69
C VAL A 183 -30.09 10.31 -10.82
N GLU A 184 -29.13 10.76 -10.02
CA GLU A 184 -28.53 12.09 -10.11
C GLU A 184 -27.00 11.97 -10.30
N PHE A 185 -26.41 12.92 -11.02
CA PHE A 185 -24.97 13.05 -11.23
C PHE A 185 -24.54 14.45 -10.78
N ASP A 186 -23.30 14.59 -10.32
CA ASP A 186 -22.75 15.91 -9.96
C ASP A 186 -22.80 16.92 -11.12
N MET A 187 -22.74 18.21 -10.78
CA MET A 187 -22.71 19.30 -11.74
C MET A 187 -21.40 19.31 -12.56
N PRO A 188 -21.42 19.70 -13.85
CA PRO A 188 -20.20 19.82 -14.66
C PRO A 188 -19.21 20.85 -14.12
N ASP A 189 -17.92 20.57 -14.30
CA ASP A 189 -16.81 21.45 -13.91
C ASP A 189 -16.75 22.73 -14.77
N LEU A 190 -17.07 22.64 -16.07
CA LEU A 190 -17.00 23.78 -16.99
C LEU A 190 -18.29 24.63 -17.02
N PRO A 191 -18.20 25.99 -17.10
CA PRO A 191 -19.37 26.89 -17.03
C PRO A 191 -20.45 26.73 -18.10
N ASN A 192 -20.15 26.05 -19.21
CA ASN A 192 -21.09 25.74 -20.30
C ASN A 192 -21.51 24.26 -20.35
N GLY A 193 -21.08 23.46 -19.36
CA GLY A 193 -21.31 22.02 -19.33
C GLY A 193 -22.80 21.65 -19.19
N VAL A 194 -23.14 20.46 -19.66
CA VAL A 194 -24.49 19.89 -19.53
C VAL A 194 -24.43 18.76 -18.50
N GLN A 195 -25.21 18.88 -17.42
CA GLN A 195 -25.29 17.85 -16.38
C GLN A 195 -25.74 16.52 -16.99
N ALA A 196 -25.01 15.44 -16.66
CA ALA A 196 -25.33 14.09 -17.07
C ALA A 196 -26.68 13.63 -16.50
N LYS A 197 -27.34 12.70 -17.20
CA LYS A 197 -28.65 12.16 -16.83
C LYS A 197 -28.72 10.68 -17.11
N GLY A 198 -29.45 9.99 -16.26
CA GLY A 198 -29.69 8.56 -16.37
C GLY A 198 -30.94 8.15 -15.60
N HIS A 199 -31.24 6.87 -15.70
CA HIS A 199 -32.31 6.21 -14.97
C HIS A 199 -31.92 4.75 -14.69
N VAL A 200 -32.67 4.11 -13.80
CA VAL A 200 -32.67 2.64 -13.71
C VAL A 200 -33.73 2.14 -14.70
N PRO A 201 -33.38 1.35 -15.74
CA PRO A 201 -34.33 0.91 -16.76
C PRO A 201 -35.44 0.09 -16.14
N MET A 202 -36.67 0.27 -16.63
CA MET A 202 -37.85 -0.46 -16.17
C MET A 202 -38.71 -0.94 -17.34
N MET A 203 -38.96 -2.25 -17.40
CA MET A 203 -39.87 -2.84 -18.41
C MET A 203 -41.30 -2.25 -18.33
N ALA A 204 -41.69 -1.76 -17.15
CA ALA A 204 -42.95 -1.05 -16.94
C ALA A 204 -43.02 0.32 -17.63
N ASN A 205 -41.88 0.98 -17.86
CA ASN A 205 -41.78 2.29 -18.50
C ASN A 205 -41.51 2.20 -20.01
N GLY A 206 -41.04 1.05 -20.49
CA GLY A 206 -40.82 0.75 -21.91
C GLY A 206 -39.42 0.20 -22.24
N ASP A 207 -38.56 0.05 -21.25
CA ASP A 207 -37.17 -0.38 -21.43
C ASP A 207 -37.05 -1.88 -21.75
N PRO A 208 -35.95 -2.30 -22.43
CA PRO A 208 -35.79 -3.70 -22.86
C PRO A 208 -35.45 -4.68 -21.73
N VAL A 209 -35.15 -4.17 -20.53
CA VAL A 209 -34.76 -4.91 -19.31
C VAL A 209 -35.28 -4.17 -18.08
N ASP A 210 -35.43 -4.87 -16.95
CA ASP A 210 -35.46 -4.23 -15.63
C ASP A 210 -34.02 -4.13 -15.11
N GLY A 211 -33.58 -2.92 -14.79
CA GLY A 211 -32.34 -2.64 -14.05
C GLY A 211 -32.53 -2.77 -12.54
N MET A 212 -33.55 -3.51 -12.11
CA MET A 212 -33.90 -3.75 -10.73
C MET A 212 -34.30 -5.22 -10.55
N ASP A 213 -33.88 -5.84 -9.44
CA ASP A 213 -34.28 -7.20 -9.10
C ASP A 213 -35.64 -7.25 -8.37
N ALA A 214 -36.16 -8.46 -8.12
CA ALA A 214 -37.46 -8.65 -7.46
C ALA A 214 -37.51 -8.18 -5.97
N ASN A 215 -36.37 -7.78 -5.39
CA ASN A 215 -36.23 -7.27 -4.03
C ASN A 215 -36.02 -5.74 -3.99
N GLY A 216 -36.01 -5.07 -5.14
CA GLY A 216 -35.70 -3.64 -5.24
C GLY A 216 -34.21 -3.32 -5.17
N THR A 217 -33.34 -4.26 -5.56
CA THR A 217 -31.88 -4.06 -5.72
C THR A 217 -31.59 -3.47 -7.08
N ILE A 218 -30.78 -2.41 -7.20
CA ILE A 218 -30.41 -1.85 -8.51
C ILE A 218 -29.35 -2.75 -9.16
N THR A 219 -29.66 -3.28 -10.34
CA THR A 219 -28.77 -4.16 -11.13
C THR A 219 -28.20 -3.47 -12.36
N GLN A 220 -28.80 -2.37 -12.81
CA GLN A 220 -28.29 -1.55 -13.92
C GLN A 220 -28.72 -0.08 -13.77
N VAL A 221 -27.83 0.83 -14.13
CA VAL A 221 -28.16 2.23 -14.46
C VAL A 221 -27.84 2.44 -15.94
N VAL A 222 -28.73 3.14 -16.64
CA VAL A 222 -28.56 3.58 -18.02
C VAL A 222 -28.32 5.09 -18.02
N VAL A 223 -27.30 5.53 -18.75
CA VAL A 223 -27.01 6.95 -18.95
C VAL A 223 -27.74 7.42 -20.22
N ASP A 224 -28.82 8.18 -20.02
CA ASP A 224 -29.62 8.77 -21.11
C ASP A 224 -28.88 9.88 -21.85
N VAL A 225 -28.10 10.66 -21.09
CA VAL A 225 -27.34 11.81 -21.58
C VAL A 225 -26.00 11.81 -20.83
N PRO A 226 -24.88 11.47 -21.48
CA PRO A 226 -23.52 11.54 -20.90
C PRO A 226 -23.15 12.89 -20.28
N GLY A 227 -23.83 13.96 -20.69
CA GLY A 227 -23.45 15.32 -20.33
C GLY A 227 -22.18 15.76 -21.05
N SER A 228 -21.64 16.90 -20.63
CA SER A 228 -20.41 17.48 -21.16
C SER A 228 -19.81 18.49 -20.20
N GLY A 229 -18.51 18.76 -20.34
CA GLY A 229 -17.81 19.72 -19.50
C GLY A 229 -17.36 19.17 -18.15
N TYR A 230 -17.23 17.84 -18.03
CA TYR A 230 -16.63 17.19 -16.87
C TYR A 230 -15.11 17.04 -17.07
N LEU A 231 -14.33 17.55 -16.13
CA LEU A 231 -12.88 17.40 -16.02
C LEU A 231 -12.50 16.29 -15.02
N THR A 232 -13.46 15.83 -14.21
CA THR A 232 -13.38 14.60 -13.41
C THR A 232 -14.65 13.77 -13.55
N ALA A 233 -14.56 12.46 -13.33
CA ALA A 233 -15.73 11.57 -13.36
C ALA A 233 -16.70 11.95 -12.22
N PRO A 234 -17.93 12.40 -12.51
CA PRO A 234 -18.83 12.92 -11.50
C PRO A 234 -19.35 11.81 -10.58
N GLY A 235 -19.56 12.15 -9.31
CA GLY A 235 -20.31 11.31 -8.39
C GLY A 235 -21.70 11.02 -8.95
N ILE A 236 -22.21 9.83 -8.62
CA ILE A 236 -23.52 9.35 -9.00
C ILE A 236 -24.26 8.92 -7.74
N ALA A 237 -25.50 9.38 -7.58
CA ALA A 237 -26.39 9.00 -6.51
C ALA A 237 -27.66 8.36 -7.07
N VAL A 238 -28.17 7.34 -6.39
CA VAL A 238 -29.48 6.76 -6.67
C VAL A 238 -30.38 6.99 -5.46
N HIS A 239 -31.49 7.69 -5.69
CA HIS A 239 -32.47 8.05 -4.67
C HIS A 239 -33.76 7.25 -4.85
N ASN A 240 -34.47 6.97 -3.77
CA ASN A 240 -35.81 6.40 -3.82
C ASN A 240 -36.86 7.52 -3.69
N GLY A 241 -37.82 7.57 -4.60
CA GLY A 241 -38.65 8.76 -4.82
C GLY A 241 -37.93 9.81 -5.68
N THR A 242 -38.44 11.05 -5.66
CA THR A 242 -37.79 12.19 -6.32
C THR A 242 -37.16 13.13 -5.30
N LEU A 243 -36.23 14.00 -5.72
CA LEU A 243 -35.65 15.04 -4.85
C LEU A 243 -36.68 15.95 -4.17
N ALA A 244 -37.89 16.08 -4.74
CA ALA A 244 -38.99 16.85 -4.17
C ALA A 244 -39.99 16.03 -3.33
N ASP A 245 -39.92 14.69 -3.41
CA ASP A 245 -40.81 13.74 -2.71
C ASP A 245 -40.08 12.39 -2.52
N PRO A 246 -39.19 12.27 -1.50
CA PRO A 246 -38.36 11.09 -1.29
C PRO A 246 -39.08 9.98 -0.51
N LEU A 247 -38.87 8.73 -0.94
CA LEU A 247 -39.51 7.53 -0.38
C LEU A 247 -38.56 6.81 0.59
N ALA A 248 -38.88 6.88 1.89
CA ALA A 248 -38.12 6.19 2.94
C ALA A 248 -38.20 4.65 2.82
N GLY A 249 -37.11 3.96 3.18
CA GLY A 249 -37.06 2.49 3.31
C GLY A 249 -36.08 1.77 2.38
N ALA A 250 -35.48 2.48 1.40
CA ALA A 250 -34.42 1.92 0.57
C ALA A 250 -33.05 1.99 1.25
N THR A 251 -32.19 1.00 0.98
CA THR A 251 -30.74 1.07 1.24
C THR A 251 -30.07 1.74 0.05
N LEU A 252 -29.14 2.67 0.29
CA LEU A 252 -28.44 3.38 -0.78
C LEU A 252 -27.66 2.41 -1.68
N ALA A 253 -27.59 2.72 -2.97
CA ALA A 253 -26.82 1.97 -3.95
C ALA A 253 -25.48 2.69 -4.17
N THR A 254 -24.39 1.93 -4.22
CA THR A 254 -23.03 2.44 -4.44
C THR A 254 -22.64 2.18 -5.88
N ALA A 255 -22.47 3.24 -6.65
CA ALA A 255 -22.09 3.18 -8.06
C ALA A 255 -20.98 4.20 -8.38
N THR A 256 -20.22 3.93 -9.44
CA THR A 256 -19.10 4.78 -9.90
C THR A 256 -19.19 5.01 -11.40
N THR A 257 -18.62 6.13 -11.84
CA THR A 257 -18.60 6.59 -13.23
C THR A 257 -17.18 6.65 -13.77
N THR A 258 -17.05 6.70 -15.09
CA THR A 258 -15.81 7.05 -15.81
C THR A 258 -16.13 8.08 -16.89
N LEU A 259 -15.10 8.67 -17.50
CA LEU A 259 -15.25 9.64 -18.59
C LEU A 259 -14.70 9.12 -19.92
N HIS A 260 -15.43 9.41 -20.99
CA HIS A 260 -14.90 9.51 -22.34
C HIS A 260 -14.87 10.98 -22.79
N LEU A 261 -14.00 11.32 -23.74
CA LEU A 261 -13.89 12.67 -24.30
C LEU A 261 -15.17 13.04 -25.09
N THR A 262 -15.91 14.07 -24.68
CA THR A 262 -17.13 14.53 -25.38
C THR A 262 -16.97 15.86 -26.10
N ALA A 263 -16.03 16.71 -25.66
CA ALA A 263 -15.77 18.00 -26.29
C ALA A 263 -14.28 18.33 -26.30
N ILE A 264 -13.87 19.11 -27.30
CA ILE A 264 -12.62 19.84 -27.32
C ILE A 264 -12.96 21.28 -27.71
N ASP A 265 -12.76 22.22 -26.79
CA ASP A 265 -13.04 23.63 -27.03
C ASP A 265 -11.75 24.39 -27.35
N PRO A 266 -11.70 25.20 -28.43
CA PRO A 266 -10.61 26.15 -28.66
C PRO A 266 -10.56 27.20 -27.53
N VAL A 267 -9.43 27.30 -26.85
CA VAL A 267 -9.18 28.25 -25.76
C VAL A 267 -8.64 29.56 -26.36
N ASP A 268 -7.53 29.47 -27.08
CA ASP A 268 -7.08 30.49 -28.04
C ASP A 268 -7.36 30.04 -29.47
N PHE A 269 -7.93 30.93 -30.27
CA PHE A 269 -8.27 30.68 -31.67
C PHE A 269 -7.03 30.82 -32.59
N GLY A 270 -5.94 31.43 -32.09
CA GLY A 270 -4.71 31.70 -32.83
C GLY A 270 -4.89 32.59 -34.07
N SER A 271 -3.87 32.63 -34.93
CA SER A 271 -3.94 33.36 -36.20
C SER A 271 -2.96 32.86 -37.26
N GLY A 272 -3.26 33.15 -38.53
CA GLY A 272 -2.40 32.84 -39.68
C GLY A 272 -2.63 31.46 -40.32
N TYR A 273 -3.60 30.68 -39.84
CA TYR A 273 -3.86 29.32 -40.33
C TYR A 273 -4.32 29.32 -41.79
N THR A 274 -3.56 28.63 -42.65
CA THR A 274 -3.85 28.47 -44.09
C THR A 274 -4.55 27.14 -44.41
N SER A 275 -4.52 26.21 -43.48
CA SER A 275 -5.38 25.04 -43.40
C SER A 275 -5.68 24.73 -41.93
N ALA A 276 -6.62 23.82 -41.68
CA ALA A 276 -6.82 23.21 -40.37
C ALA A 276 -5.47 22.64 -39.83
N PRO A 277 -5.12 22.86 -38.56
CA PRO A 277 -4.11 22.07 -37.87
C PRO A 277 -4.62 20.66 -37.55
N ASP A 278 -3.71 19.70 -37.51
CA ASP A 278 -3.94 18.36 -36.99
C ASP A 278 -4.15 18.44 -35.47
N VAL A 279 -5.11 17.66 -34.95
CA VAL A 279 -5.43 17.59 -33.52
C VAL A 279 -4.88 16.28 -32.96
N THR A 280 -3.98 16.37 -31.99
CA THR A 280 -3.50 15.20 -31.25
C THR A 280 -4.13 15.22 -29.86
N VAL A 281 -4.90 14.19 -29.54
CA VAL A 281 -5.32 13.91 -28.16
C VAL A 281 -4.31 12.92 -27.59
N ALA A 282 -3.71 13.25 -26.46
CA ALA A 282 -2.77 12.42 -25.75
C ALA A 282 -3.24 12.15 -24.31
N ASP A 283 -2.78 11.03 -23.78
CA ASP A 283 -2.60 10.89 -22.34
C ASP A 283 -1.42 11.78 -21.93
N GLY A 284 -1.57 12.52 -20.83
CA GLY A 284 -0.47 13.34 -20.28
C GLY A 284 0.64 12.47 -19.67
N ASP A 285 0.33 11.21 -19.37
CA ASP A 285 1.27 10.21 -18.89
C ASP A 285 1.69 9.24 -20.01
N GLN A 286 3.00 9.04 -20.19
CA GLN A 286 3.56 8.02 -21.09
C GLN A 286 3.93 6.70 -20.36
N THR A 287 3.63 6.59 -19.07
CA THR A 287 4.05 5.48 -18.18
C THR A 287 2.92 4.58 -17.68
N GLY A 288 1.70 4.72 -18.24
CA GLY A 288 0.57 3.82 -18.03
C GLY A 288 0.28 2.88 -19.22
N THR A 289 -0.83 2.13 -19.12
CA THR A 289 -1.52 1.64 -20.32
C THR A 289 -2.27 2.83 -20.89
N PRO A 290 -1.86 3.42 -22.05
CA PRO A 290 -2.35 4.74 -22.43
C PRO A 290 -3.85 4.72 -22.69
N GLY A 291 -4.54 5.82 -22.34
CA GLY A 291 -5.86 6.07 -22.87
C GLY A 291 -5.86 5.95 -24.40
N SER A 292 -6.81 5.20 -24.96
CA SER A 292 -6.74 4.78 -26.36
C SER A 292 -8.00 5.07 -27.17
N GLY A 293 -7.83 5.27 -28.48
CA GLY A 293 -8.92 5.43 -29.43
C GLY A 293 -9.55 6.82 -29.55
N ALA A 294 -9.03 7.86 -28.87
CA ALA A 294 -9.51 9.22 -29.08
C ALA A 294 -9.01 9.77 -30.43
N THR A 295 -9.88 10.43 -31.19
CA THR A 295 -9.54 11.15 -32.43
C THR A 295 -10.39 12.40 -32.58
N ALA A 296 -9.83 13.45 -33.20
CA ALA A 296 -10.51 14.72 -33.41
C ALA A 296 -10.01 15.45 -34.66
N THR A 297 -10.83 16.36 -35.19
CA THR A 297 -10.52 17.20 -36.36
C THR A 297 -10.84 18.67 -36.07
N SER A 298 -9.97 19.58 -36.53
CA SER A 298 -10.18 21.02 -36.39
C SER A 298 -10.77 21.65 -37.64
N ALA A 299 -11.48 22.76 -37.46
CA ALA A 299 -11.96 23.63 -38.52
C ALA A 299 -11.34 25.03 -38.39
N THR A 300 -11.03 25.65 -39.52
CA THR A 300 -10.44 27.00 -39.58
C THR A 300 -11.29 27.93 -40.45
N ASP A 301 -11.51 29.15 -40.00
CA ASP A 301 -12.12 30.25 -40.76
C ASP A 301 -11.40 31.57 -40.48
N ILE A 302 -11.33 32.44 -41.48
CA ILE A 302 -10.63 33.74 -41.48
C ILE A 302 -9.17 33.69 -40.94
N GLY A 303 -8.53 32.51 -41.01
CA GLY A 303 -7.16 32.29 -40.54
C GLY A 303 -7.00 31.94 -39.05
N ALA A 304 -8.08 31.57 -38.35
CA ALA A 304 -8.08 31.13 -36.96
C ALA A 304 -8.75 29.75 -36.82
N VAL A 305 -8.45 29.00 -35.75
CA VAL A 305 -9.08 27.71 -35.43
C VAL A 305 -10.41 27.95 -34.74
N THR A 306 -11.53 27.77 -35.45
CA THR A 306 -12.85 28.22 -35.02
C THR A 306 -13.72 27.13 -34.38
N ALA A 307 -13.37 25.87 -34.55
CA ALA A 307 -14.01 24.73 -33.87
C ALA A 307 -13.07 23.52 -33.89
N ILE A 308 -13.24 22.61 -32.93
CA ILE A 308 -12.65 21.27 -32.95
C ILE A 308 -13.79 20.28 -32.69
N THR A 309 -13.79 19.17 -33.43
CA THR A 309 -14.82 18.12 -33.36
C THR A 309 -14.18 16.83 -32.87
N VAL A 310 -14.76 16.18 -31.87
CA VAL A 310 -14.34 14.83 -31.46
C VAL A 310 -14.95 13.83 -32.43
N ASP A 311 -14.10 13.11 -33.16
CA ASP A 311 -14.48 12.08 -34.14
C ASP A 311 -14.58 10.69 -33.50
N THR A 312 -13.82 10.42 -32.44
CA THR A 312 -13.96 9.24 -31.58
C THR A 312 -13.56 9.59 -30.15
N PRO A 313 -14.36 9.22 -29.11
CA PRO A 313 -14.07 9.61 -27.72
C PRO A 313 -12.86 8.95 -27.05
N GLY A 314 -12.55 7.70 -27.40
CA GLY A 314 -11.59 6.87 -26.67
C GLY A 314 -11.98 6.59 -25.21
N SER A 315 -11.06 6.01 -24.43
CA SER A 315 -11.21 5.82 -22.97
C SER A 315 -9.85 5.69 -22.25
N GLY A 316 -9.80 6.08 -20.97
CA GLY A 316 -8.71 5.69 -20.04
C GLY A 316 -7.57 6.70 -19.76
N TYR A 317 -7.82 8.02 -19.80
CA TYR A 317 -6.75 9.06 -19.83
C TYR A 317 -6.38 9.71 -18.46
N LEU A 318 -6.76 9.14 -17.32
CA LEU A 318 -6.58 9.75 -15.99
C LEU A 318 -5.31 9.25 -15.28
N ALA A 319 -4.37 10.17 -15.01
CA ALA A 319 -3.16 9.88 -14.24
C ALA A 319 -3.47 9.37 -12.82
N VAL A 320 -2.68 8.41 -12.36
CA VAL A 320 -3.00 7.52 -11.24
C VAL A 320 -2.13 7.77 -10.01
N GLY A 321 -2.76 7.94 -8.85
CA GLY A 321 -2.08 8.01 -7.56
C GLY A 321 -3.05 8.17 -6.39
N ILE A 322 -2.55 8.03 -5.16
CA ILE A 322 -3.36 8.03 -3.94
C ILE A 322 -3.85 9.46 -3.64
N ARG A 323 -5.14 9.73 -3.91
CA ARG A 323 -5.83 10.89 -3.32
C ARG A 323 -5.99 10.65 -1.82
N LYS A 324 -6.02 11.72 -1.02
CA LYS A 324 -6.30 11.60 0.43
C LYS A 324 -7.80 11.72 0.71
N PHE A 325 -8.27 11.16 1.83
CA PHE A 325 -9.61 11.42 2.39
C PHE A 325 -10.81 11.06 1.51
N GLN A 326 -10.64 10.18 0.51
CA GLN A 326 -11.75 9.72 -0.33
C GLN A 326 -12.58 8.63 0.37
N ASP A 327 -11.89 7.70 1.05
CA ASP A 327 -12.52 6.51 1.65
C ASP A 327 -12.91 6.71 3.12
N ALA A 328 -14.01 6.07 3.53
CA ALA A 328 -14.51 6.15 4.90
C ALA A 328 -13.70 5.30 5.89
N LEU A 329 -13.54 5.80 7.12
CA LEU A 329 -12.88 5.09 8.22
C LEU A 329 -13.61 3.77 8.57
N PRO A 330 -12.95 2.61 8.49
CA PRO A 330 -13.52 1.34 8.92
C PRO A 330 -13.85 1.33 10.42
N VAL A 331 -15.05 0.87 10.77
CA VAL A 331 -15.54 0.78 12.15
C VAL A 331 -15.77 -0.67 12.59
N THR A 332 -15.95 -0.90 13.88
CA THR A 332 -16.23 -2.23 14.42
C THR A 332 -17.67 -2.68 14.18
N CYS A 333 -17.85 -3.91 13.70
CA CYS A 333 -19.14 -4.57 13.59
C CYS A 333 -19.18 -5.85 14.44
N SER A 334 -20.36 -6.33 14.82
CA SER A 334 -20.49 -7.59 15.59
C SER A 334 -21.34 -8.58 14.80
N PRO A 335 -20.83 -9.79 14.46
CA PRO A 335 -21.63 -10.83 13.80
C PRO A 335 -22.88 -11.21 14.59
N ALA A 336 -22.83 -11.13 15.93
CA ALA A 336 -23.94 -11.41 16.83
C ALA A 336 -24.91 -10.24 17.07
N ALA A 337 -24.69 -9.06 16.48
CA ALA A 337 -25.58 -7.90 16.65
C ALA A 337 -26.73 -7.90 15.62
N PRO A 338 -27.86 -7.24 15.89
CA PRO A 338 -28.90 -7.02 14.88
C PRO A 338 -28.34 -6.23 13.68
N GLY A 339 -28.38 -6.84 12.49
CA GLY A 339 -27.74 -6.34 11.27
C GLY A 339 -26.41 -7.02 10.94
N GLY A 340 -25.73 -7.61 11.93
CA GLY A 340 -24.48 -8.36 11.78
C GLY A 340 -23.27 -7.49 11.41
N CYS A 341 -22.31 -8.14 10.74
CA CYS A 341 -21.26 -7.47 9.98
C CYS A 341 -21.65 -7.38 8.49
N PRO A 342 -21.09 -6.42 7.73
CA PRO A 342 -21.21 -6.41 6.27
C PRO A 342 -20.72 -7.73 5.65
N THR A 343 -21.29 -8.10 4.50
CA THR A 343 -21.01 -9.40 3.86
C THR A 343 -19.92 -9.27 2.79
N VAL A 344 -19.33 -10.40 2.37
CA VAL A 344 -18.35 -10.46 1.26
C VAL A 344 -18.83 -9.71 0.02
N ALA A 345 -20.13 -9.75 -0.29
CA ALA A 345 -20.72 -9.12 -1.47
C ALA A 345 -20.76 -7.58 -1.42
N SER A 346 -20.72 -6.97 -0.22
CA SER A 346 -20.73 -5.51 -0.07
C SER A 346 -19.38 -4.84 -0.39
N GLY A 347 -18.28 -5.60 -0.33
CA GLY A 347 -16.91 -5.06 -0.44
C GLY A 347 -16.46 -4.15 0.72
N GLU A 348 -17.34 -3.84 1.67
CA GLU A 348 -17.12 -2.88 2.76
C GLU A 348 -15.91 -3.22 3.65
N LYS A 349 -15.31 -2.18 4.23
CA LYS A 349 -14.25 -2.29 5.23
C LYS A 349 -14.80 -2.13 6.63
N PHE A 350 -14.54 -3.13 7.46
CA PHE A 350 -14.98 -3.21 8.84
C PHE A 350 -13.98 -3.99 9.67
N ILE A 351 -13.95 -3.76 10.98
CA ILE A 351 -13.21 -4.60 11.93
C ILE A 351 -14.22 -5.54 12.62
N PRO A 352 -14.22 -6.85 12.35
CA PRO A 352 -15.14 -7.76 13.03
C PRO A 352 -14.82 -7.85 14.53
N LEU A 353 -15.83 -7.84 15.39
CA LEU A 353 -15.69 -8.25 16.78
C LEU A 353 -15.77 -9.76 16.87
N GLY A 354 -14.83 -10.38 17.60
CA GLY A 354 -14.85 -11.82 17.86
C GLY A 354 -16.07 -12.24 18.69
N VAL A 355 -16.67 -13.39 18.37
CA VAL A 355 -17.78 -13.98 19.13
C VAL A 355 -17.26 -15.15 19.99
N PRO A 356 -17.26 -15.05 21.33
CA PRO A 356 -16.75 -16.11 22.18
C PRO A 356 -17.70 -17.32 22.26
N ALA A 357 -17.12 -18.52 22.27
CA ALA A 357 -17.80 -19.71 22.77
C ALA A 357 -17.63 -19.79 24.30
N ALA A 358 -18.73 -19.77 25.05
CA ALA A 358 -18.66 -19.88 26.51
C ALA A 358 -18.37 -21.34 26.92
N LYS A 359 -17.22 -21.57 27.57
CA LYS A 359 -16.76 -22.89 28.02
C LYS A 359 -16.53 -22.91 29.54
N THR A 360 -16.35 -24.11 30.09
CA THR A 360 -15.92 -24.31 31.48
C THR A 360 -14.67 -25.16 31.53
N TYR A 361 -13.57 -24.60 32.01
CA TYR A 361 -12.27 -25.25 32.08
C TYR A 361 -11.85 -25.45 33.53
N SER A 362 -11.61 -26.70 33.92
CA SER A 362 -11.25 -27.09 35.30
C SER A 362 -12.24 -26.63 36.40
N GLY A 363 -13.45 -26.19 36.03
CA GLY A 363 -14.50 -25.67 36.91
C GLY A 363 -14.73 -24.15 36.84
N GLU A 364 -13.84 -23.41 36.19
CA GLU A 364 -13.94 -21.96 35.96
C GLU A 364 -14.58 -21.66 34.60
N GLU A 365 -15.39 -20.60 34.50
CA GLU A 365 -15.92 -20.15 33.21
C GLU A 365 -14.87 -19.37 32.40
N ALA A 366 -14.78 -19.65 31.10
CA ALA A 366 -13.88 -18.98 30.17
C ALA A 366 -14.56 -18.72 28.82
N ASP A 367 -13.98 -17.80 28.06
CA ASP A 367 -14.37 -17.49 26.69
C ASP A 367 -13.37 -18.08 25.71
N GLU A 368 -13.84 -18.88 24.76
CA GLU A 368 -13.01 -19.57 23.77
C GLU A 368 -13.19 -19.00 22.37
N TYR A 369 -12.08 -18.86 21.65
CA TYR A 369 -12.03 -18.47 20.25
C TYR A 369 -11.18 -19.47 19.45
N VAL A 370 -11.56 -19.73 18.20
CA VAL A 370 -10.70 -20.41 17.22
C VAL A 370 -10.31 -19.37 16.16
N ILE A 371 -9.02 -19.13 16.01
CA ILE A 371 -8.45 -18.08 15.16
C ILE A 371 -7.55 -18.72 14.11
N GLY A 372 -7.86 -18.52 12.84
CA GLY A 372 -6.99 -18.94 11.73
C GLY A 372 -6.17 -17.77 11.20
N LEU A 373 -5.00 -18.06 10.65
CA LEU A 373 -4.20 -17.14 9.84
C LEU A 373 -4.32 -17.51 8.36
N VAL A 374 -4.74 -16.57 7.51
CA VAL A 374 -4.91 -16.78 6.06
C VAL A 374 -4.29 -15.65 5.24
N GLN A 375 -3.99 -15.93 3.97
CA GLN A 375 -3.44 -14.97 3.01
C GLN A 375 -4.51 -14.55 2.00
N TYR A 376 -4.77 -13.27 1.81
CA TYR A 376 -5.86 -12.74 0.98
C TYR A 376 -5.50 -11.37 0.41
N ARG A 377 -6.29 -10.81 -0.52
CA ARG A 377 -6.12 -9.42 -0.96
C ARG A 377 -7.09 -8.46 -0.27
N THR A 378 -6.60 -7.27 0.06
CA THR A 378 -7.41 -6.15 0.55
C THR A 378 -7.05 -4.85 -0.17
N LYS A 379 -8.06 -4.05 -0.55
CA LYS A 379 -7.87 -2.70 -1.09
C LYS A 379 -7.71 -1.72 0.07
N PHE A 380 -6.58 -1.01 0.15
CA PHE A 380 -6.31 -0.01 1.18
C PHE A 380 -6.75 1.41 0.81
N HIS A 381 -6.94 1.70 -0.47
CA HIS A 381 -7.56 2.94 -0.93
C HIS A 381 -8.25 2.71 -2.28
N THR A 382 -9.30 3.47 -2.61
CA THR A 382 -10.00 3.40 -3.89
C THR A 382 -9.08 3.59 -5.11
N ASP A 383 -7.94 4.27 -4.95
CA ASP A 383 -6.94 4.51 -6.02
C ASP A 383 -5.79 3.48 -6.11
N ILE A 384 -5.76 2.46 -5.23
CA ILE A 384 -4.69 1.44 -5.19
C ILE A 384 -5.28 0.07 -5.55
N ASP A 385 -4.57 -0.74 -6.32
CA ASP A 385 -4.97 -2.13 -6.57
C ASP A 385 -5.00 -2.97 -5.28
N PRO A 386 -5.78 -4.07 -5.21
CA PRO A 386 -5.86 -4.90 -4.00
C PRO A 386 -4.51 -5.53 -3.61
N THR A 387 -3.94 -5.04 -2.51
CA THR A 387 -2.68 -5.49 -1.93
C THR A 387 -2.81 -6.90 -1.34
N LEU A 388 -1.80 -7.76 -1.56
CA LEU A 388 -1.73 -9.06 -0.90
C LEU A 388 -1.32 -8.91 0.56
N VAL A 389 -2.03 -9.58 1.46
CA VAL A 389 -1.89 -9.45 2.92
C VAL A 389 -2.05 -10.81 3.61
N ARG A 390 -1.52 -10.91 4.83
CA ARG A 390 -1.81 -11.98 5.78
C ARG A 390 -2.66 -11.42 6.91
N GLY A 391 -3.57 -12.20 7.47
CA GLY A 391 -4.38 -11.71 8.58
C GLY A 391 -5.20 -12.78 9.29
N TYR A 392 -5.53 -12.46 10.54
CA TYR A 392 -6.31 -13.33 11.41
C TYR A 392 -7.80 -13.30 11.04
N VAL A 393 -8.46 -14.45 11.10
CA VAL A 393 -9.90 -14.62 10.88
C VAL A 393 -10.46 -15.55 11.94
N GLN A 394 -11.64 -15.24 12.51
CA GLN A 394 -12.29 -16.16 13.44
C GLN A 394 -12.91 -17.32 12.64
N ILE A 395 -12.61 -18.54 13.05
CA ILE A 395 -13.12 -19.77 12.44
C ILE A 395 -14.52 -20.10 12.95
N GLU A 396 -15.35 -20.63 12.06
CA GLU A 396 -16.66 -21.16 12.39
C GLU A 396 -16.54 -22.45 13.22
N THR A 397 -17.26 -22.51 14.32
CA THR A 397 -17.39 -23.68 15.19
C THR A 397 -18.87 -23.97 15.45
N PRO A 398 -19.25 -25.18 15.92
CA PRO A 398 -20.63 -25.49 16.28
C PRO A 398 -21.24 -24.53 17.33
N ASP A 399 -20.41 -23.84 18.13
CA ASP A 399 -20.86 -22.86 19.13
C ASP A 399 -21.19 -21.49 18.51
N ASN A 400 -20.50 -21.06 17.45
CA ASN A 400 -20.69 -19.74 16.83
C ASN A 400 -21.42 -19.77 15.46
N ALA A 401 -21.63 -20.96 14.87
CA ALA A 401 -22.28 -21.12 13.56
C ALA A 401 -23.68 -20.47 13.45
N ALA A 402 -24.38 -20.25 14.57
CA ALA A 402 -25.67 -19.55 14.60
C ALA A 402 -25.59 -18.04 14.31
N VAL A 403 -24.40 -17.44 14.34
CA VAL A 403 -24.13 -16.03 14.01
C VAL A 403 -23.01 -15.87 12.96
N SER A 404 -22.60 -16.97 12.34
CA SER A 404 -21.58 -17.01 11.29
C SER A 404 -22.16 -16.59 9.94
N GLN A 405 -21.36 -15.90 9.13
CA GLN A 405 -21.62 -15.67 7.71
C GLN A 405 -21.28 -16.90 6.83
N HIS A 406 -20.67 -17.94 7.41
CA HIS A 406 -20.27 -19.20 6.73
C HIS A 406 -19.38 -18.96 5.49
N VAL A 407 -18.33 -18.13 5.66
CA VAL A 407 -17.47 -17.72 4.55
C VAL A 407 -16.39 -18.77 4.31
N ALA A 408 -16.50 -19.53 3.22
CA ALA A 408 -15.48 -20.50 2.81
C ALA A 408 -14.13 -19.79 2.59
N LEU A 409 -13.10 -20.22 3.33
CA LEU A 409 -11.79 -19.56 3.32
C LEU A 409 -10.91 -20.05 2.16
N THR A 410 -10.18 -19.12 1.57
CA THR A 410 -9.19 -19.39 0.51
C THR A 410 -7.92 -18.60 0.77
N ASN A 411 -6.76 -19.21 0.57
CA ASN A 411 -5.53 -18.44 0.40
C ASN A 411 -5.42 -17.92 -1.03
N GLU A 412 -5.09 -16.64 -1.18
CA GLU A 412 -4.68 -16.05 -2.44
C GLU A 412 -3.16 -16.05 -2.56
N LEU A 413 -2.66 -16.41 -3.74
CA LEU A 413 -1.23 -16.44 -4.08
C LEU A 413 -0.81 -15.13 -4.78
N LEU A 414 0.50 -14.93 -4.93
CA LEU A 414 1.04 -13.71 -5.55
C LEU A 414 0.54 -13.47 -6.99
N ASP A 415 0.34 -14.55 -7.75
CA ASP A 415 -0.25 -14.56 -9.11
C ASP A 415 -1.78 -14.33 -9.14
N GLY A 416 -2.43 -14.17 -7.99
CA GLY A 416 -3.89 -14.06 -7.85
C GLY A 416 -4.64 -15.40 -7.84
N THR A 417 -3.95 -16.54 -7.95
CA THR A 417 -4.56 -17.87 -7.85
C THR A 417 -5.13 -18.09 -6.44
N LYS A 418 -6.39 -18.53 -6.34
CA LYS A 418 -7.04 -18.84 -5.06
C LYS A 418 -7.07 -20.35 -4.79
N VAL A 419 -6.61 -20.74 -3.61
CA VAL A 419 -6.52 -22.13 -3.13
C VAL A 419 -7.43 -22.27 -1.91
N PRO A 420 -8.37 -23.23 -1.86
CA PRO A 420 -9.19 -23.47 -0.67
C PRO A 420 -8.35 -23.76 0.57
N VAL A 421 -8.72 -23.17 1.71
CA VAL A 421 -8.19 -23.57 3.02
C VAL A 421 -8.92 -24.85 3.44
N LEU A 422 -8.15 -25.89 3.77
CA LEU A 422 -8.68 -27.19 4.17
C LEU A 422 -8.20 -27.56 5.58
N ASP A 423 -9.03 -28.28 6.32
CA ASP A 423 -8.68 -28.82 7.64
C ASP A 423 -7.81 -30.10 7.53
N LYS A 424 -7.43 -30.67 8.69
CA LYS A 424 -6.69 -31.94 8.80
C LYS A 424 -7.44 -33.17 8.24
N THR A 425 -8.68 -33.03 7.77
CA THR A 425 -9.50 -34.07 7.14
C THR A 425 -9.82 -33.78 5.66
N GLY A 426 -9.29 -32.67 5.11
CA GLY A 426 -9.50 -32.25 3.73
C GLY A 426 -10.86 -31.58 3.47
N GLN A 427 -11.59 -31.15 4.51
CA GLN A 427 -12.82 -30.37 4.38
C GLN A 427 -12.53 -28.86 4.34
N PRO A 428 -13.32 -28.03 3.64
CA PRO A 428 -13.17 -26.58 3.65
C PRO A 428 -13.30 -26.00 5.05
N VAL A 429 -12.42 -25.05 5.39
CA VAL A 429 -12.55 -24.24 6.62
C VAL A 429 -13.39 -23.01 6.33
N PHE A 430 -14.25 -22.63 7.28
CA PHE A 430 -15.16 -21.49 7.17
C PHE A 430 -14.82 -20.43 8.22
N GLY A 431 -14.93 -19.15 7.85
CA GLY A 431 -14.81 -18.00 8.74
C GLY A 431 -16.18 -17.47 9.17
N VAL A 432 -16.23 -16.94 10.40
CA VAL A 432 -17.41 -16.24 10.96
C VAL A 432 -17.76 -14.99 10.14
N THR A 433 -16.75 -14.35 9.56
CA THR A 433 -16.86 -13.26 8.57
C THR A 433 -15.86 -13.47 7.44
N ALA A 434 -15.91 -12.60 6.43
CA ALA A 434 -14.78 -12.39 5.54
C ALA A 434 -13.48 -12.10 6.33
N PRO A 435 -12.30 -12.51 5.82
CA PRO A 435 -11.02 -11.95 6.26
C PRO A 435 -11.03 -10.42 6.05
N GLN A 436 -10.58 -9.68 7.06
CA GLN A 436 -10.49 -8.22 7.07
C GLN A 436 -9.18 -7.79 7.74
N TRP A 437 -8.71 -6.59 7.40
CA TRP A 437 -7.55 -6.00 8.06
C TRP A 437 -7.84 -5.81 9.56
N LEU A 438 -6.82 -6.02 10.41
CA LEU A 438 -6.93 -6.10 11.87
C LEU A 438 -7.74 -7.28 12.44
N GLY A 439 -8.28 -8.17 11.60
CA GLY A 439 -8.91 -9.42 12.02
C GLY A 439 -10.03 -9.27 13.07
N PRO A 440 -10.33 -10.34 13.84
CA PRO A 440 -11.35 -10.31 14.87
C PRO A 440 -10.85 -9.61 16.14
N PHE A 441 -11.37 -8.42 16.42
CA PHE A 441 -11.13 -7.68 17.66
C PHE A 441 -11.72 -8.46 18.85
N ILE A 442 -10.89 -8.96 19.75
CA ILE A 442 -11.37 -9.76 20.90
C ILE A 442 -11.81 -8.83 22.03
N GLY A 443 -13.07 -8.97 22.44
CA GLY A 443 -13.62 -8.34 23.65
C GLY A 443 -13.57 -9.29 24.84
N ALA A 444 -13.03 -8.82 25.97
CA ALA A 444 -12.88 -9.60 27.18
C ALA A 444 -13.39 -8.85 28.43
N THR A 445 -13.80 -9.63 29.43
CA THR A 445 -14.18 -9.14 30.76
C THR A 445 -13.09 -9.48 31.76
N LYS A 446 -12.72 -8.53 32.61
CA LYS A 446 -11.70 -8.75 33.66
C LYS A 446 -12.05 -9.94 34.56
N ASN A 447 -11.02 -10.74 34.88
CA ASN A 447 -11.08 -12.01 35.62
C ASN A 447 -11.85 -13.15 34.92
N ARG A 448 -12.39 -12.97 33.71
CA ARG A 448 -12.93 -14.05 32.88
C ARG A 448 -11.84 -14.45 31.87
N PRO A 449 -11.20 -15.63 32.00
CA PRO A 449 -10.07 -15.96 31.15
C PRO A 449 -10.50 -16.19 29.69
N THR A 450 -9.57 -15.96 28.78
CA THR A 450 -9.73 -16.31 27.36
C THR A 450 -8.89 -17.53 27.02
N ARG A 451 -9.46 -18.43 26.22
CA ARG A 451 -8.77 -19.53 25.53
C ARG A 451 -8.74 -19.22 24.04
N ILE A 452 -7.63 -19.49 23.37
CA ILE A 452 -7.55 -19.45 21.90
C ILE A 452 -6.98 -20.77 21.39
N VAL A 453 -7.62 -21.35 20.38
CA VAL A 453 -6.98 -22.30 19.46
C VAL A 453 -6.56 -21.50 18.22
N PHE A 454 -5.26 -21.37 18.00
CA PHE A 454 -4.68 -20.76 16.82
C PHE A 454 -4.40 -21.82 15.76
N HIS A 455 -4.71 -21.50 14.50
CA HIS A 455 -4.37 -22.34 13.36
C HIS A 455 -3.61 -21.55 12.31
N ASN A 456 -2.43 -22.05 11.95
CA ASN A 456 -1.69 -21.53 10.81
C ASN A 456 -2.17 -22.21 9.53
N TYR A 457 -3.00 -21.50 8.75
CA TYR A 457 -3.57 -21.98 7.50
C TYR A 457 -2.90 -21.38 6.26
N LEU A 458 -1.73 -20.75 6.38
CA LEU A 458 -1.00 -20.23 5.22
C LEU A 458 -0.63 -21.37 4.22
N PRO A 459 -0.38 -21.07 2.93
CA PRO A 459 0.07 -22.08 1.99
C PRO A 459 1.44 -22.67 2.36
N THR A 460 1.76 -23.86 1.82
CA THR A 460 3.02 -24.56 2.10
C THR A 460 4.04 -24.52 0.95
N GLY A 461 5.31 -24.74 1.28
CA GLY A 461 6.46 -24.58 0.39
C GLY A 461 6.56 -23.15 -0.16
N ALA A 462 7.09 -23.00 -1.37
CA ALA A 462 7.26 -21.69 -2.04
C ALA A 462 5.96 -20.88 -2.27
N LYS A 463 4.78 -21.45 -2.00
CA LYS A 463 3.50 -20.71 -1.99
C LYS A 463 3.25 -19.98 -0.66
N GLY A 464 3.92 -20.42 0.40
CA GLY A 464 3.95 -19.82 1.74
C GLY A 464 5.17 -18.93 1.99
N ASP A 465 6.11 -18.87 1.06
CA ASP A 465 7.18 -17.86 1.10
C ASP A 465 6.55 -16.45 1.13
N LEU A 466 7.19 -15.52 1.83
CA LEU A 466 6.59 -14.23 2.12
C LEU A 466 6.79 -13.27 0.93
N PHE A 467 5.71 -12.60 0.52
CA PHE A 467 5.70 -11.58 -0.53
C PHE A 467 6.37 -10.25 -0.13
N LEU A 468 7.34 -10.30 0.79
CA LEU A 468 8.16 -9.20 1.29
C LEU A 468 9.63 -9.68 1.38
N PRO A 469 10.63 -8.80 1.20
CA PRO A 469 12.04 -9.17 1.37
C PRO A 469 12.39 -9.80 2.72
N VAL A 470 12.68 -11.10 2.73
CA VAL A 470 13.18 -11.82 3.91
C VAL A 470 14.72 -11.89 3.88
N ASP A 471 15.33 -11.04 4.69
CA ASP A 471 16.75 -11.10 5.06
C ASP A 471 17.10 -12.44 5.72
N SER A 472 17.89 -13.26 5.03
CA SER A 472 18.32 -14.56 5.52
C SER A 472 19.67 -14.55 6.26
N THR A 473 20.26 -13.38 6.54
CA THR A 473 21.42 -13.25 7.45
C THR A 473 20.96 -13.05 8.91
N MET A 474 19.78 -12.44 9.10
CA MET A 474 19.16 -12.25 10.41
C MET A 474 18.85 -13.58 11.12
N MET A 475 19.20 -13.64 12.41
CA MET A 475 18.93 -14.81 13.25
C MET A 475 17.42 -15.05 13.37
N GLY A 476 16.99 -16.26 13.01
CA GLY A 476 15.57 -16.63 12.92
C GLY A 476 14.92 -16.44 11.54
N SER A 477 15.59 -15.78 10.59
CA SER A 477 15.09 -15.58 9.21
C SER A 477 15.90 -16.33 8.14
N GLY A 478 17.05 -16.90 8.51
CA GLY A 478 17.96 -17.62 7.61
C GLY A 478 17.96 -19.13 7.80
N MET A 479 19.16 -19.69 7.98
CA MET A 479 19.32 -21.08 8.39
C MET A 479 18.60 -21.36 9.71
N GLY A 480 18.24 -22.63 9.92
CA GLY A 480 17.62 -23.13 11.16
C GLY A 480 18.47 -22.90 12.42
N PRO A 481 18.09 -23.47 13.60
CA PRO A 481 18.70 -23.19 14.91
C PRO A 481 20.13 -23.74 15.11
N MET A 482 20.84 -24.03 14.02
CA MET A 482 22.30 -24.14 13.99
C MET A 482 22.91 -22.74 14.08
N ASP A 483 24.08 -22.61 14.71
CA ASP A 483 24.89 -21.39 14.57
C ASP A 483 25.20 -21.16 13.08
N MET A 484 25.10 -19.91 12.60
CA MET A 484 25.40 -19.53 11.21
C MET A 484 26.90 -19.71 10.97
N GLY A 485 27.25 -20.95 10.60
CA GLY A 485 28.62 -21.46 10.58
C GLY A 485 29.50 -20.55 9.76
N THR A 486 30.67 -20.17 10.31
CA THR A 486 31.64 -19.31 9.64
C THR A 486 31.85 -19.81 8.20
N PRO A 487 31.41 -19.05 7.18
CA PRO A 487 31.32 -19.60 5.84
C PRO A 487 32.67 -20.08 5.34
N LEU A 488 32.64 -21.18 4.57
CA LEU A 488 33.85 -21.92 4.20
C LEU A 488 34.80 -21.11 3.30
N VAL A 489 34.32 -20.00 2.73
CA VAL A 489 35.05 -19.00 1.96
C VAL A 489 34.49 -17.62 2.33
N ASP A 490 35.38 -16.65 2.56
CA ASP A 490 35.09 -15.21 2.51
C ASP A 490 36.09 -14.61 1.53
N ASP A 491 35.63 -14.28 0.32
CA ASP A 491 36.48 -13.76 -0.76
C ASP A 491 36.61 -12.22 -0.69
N GLY A 492 35.95 -11.57 0.27
CA GLY A 492 35.95 -10.11 0.41
C GLY A 492 35.22 -9.38 -0.74
N THR A 493 34.22 -10.03 -1.35
CA THR A 493 33.42 -9.48 -2.46
C THR A 493 31.92 -9.60 -2.19
N VAL A 494 31.10 -8.87 -2.95
CA VAL A 494 29.62 -8.94 -2.90
C VAL A 494 29.03 -10.31 -3.30
N MET A 495 29.87 -11.27 -3.75
CA MET A 495 29.43 -12.52 -4.37
C MET A 495 29.44 -13.75 -3.45
N ASP A 496 29.96 -13.66 -2.22
CA ASP A 496 30.15 -14.84 -1.38
C ASP A 496 28.92 -15.23 -0.54
N GLY A 497 28.88 -16.50 -0.12
CA GLY A 497 27.79 -17.08 0.68
C GLY A 497 27.72 -16.54 2.13
N VAL A 498 28.69 -15.72 2.54
CA VAL A 498 28.59 -14.89 3.75
C VAL A 498 27.50 -13.84 3.58
N ARG A 499 27.43 -13.27 2.37
CA ARG A 499 26.74 -12.04 2.04
C ARG A 499 25.45 -12.28 1.27
N ASN A 500 25.39 -13.36 0.49
CA ASN A 500 24.17 -13.92 -0.10
C ASN A 500 24.00 -15.37 0.41
N PRO A 501 23.40 -15.60 1.60
CA PRO A 501 23.25 -16.95 2.13
C PRO A 501 22.29 -17.78 1.27
N ASP A 502 22.42 -19.10 1.29
CA ASP A 502 21.58 -20.02 0.51
C ASP A 502 20.08 -19.81 0.76
N CYS A 503 19.71 -19.43 1.99
CA CYS A 503 18.32 -19.13 2.39
C CYS A 503 17.73 -17.81 1.84
N THR A 504 18.48 -17.04 1.04
CA THR A 504 17.96 -15.89 0.25
C THR A 504 17.45 -16.33 -1.13
N GLN A 505 17.92 -17.50 -1.62
CA GLN A 505 17.56 -18.05 -2.93
C GLN A 505 16.10 -18.54 -2.97
N GLU A 506 15.57 -18.75 -4.17
CA GLU A 506 14.22 -19.27 -4.39
C GLU A 506 14.24 -20.43 -5.40
N PRO A 507 13.64 -21.59 -5.07
CA PRO A 507 12.95 -21.92 -3.80
C PRO A 507 13.93 -22.10 -2.62
N LYS A 508 13.50 -21.79 -1.40
CA LYS A 508 14.29 -21.99 -0.19
C LYS A 508 14.51 -23.48 0.12
N ASP A 509 15.70 -23.84 0.62
CA ASP A 509 15.98 -25.19 1.11
C ASP A 509 15.36 -25.41 2.51
N ALA A 510 14.10 -25.86 2.54
CA ALA A 510 13.36 -26.16 3.77
C ALA A 510 13.98 -27.26 4.66
N ALA A 511 15.02 -27.97 4.22
CA ALA A 511 15.79 -28.88 5.07
C ALA A 511 16.86 -28.17 5.93
N HIS A 512 17.25 -26.94 5.57
CA HIS A 512 18.32 -26.18 6.23
C HIS A 512 17.92 -24.74 6.63
N CYS A 513 16.90 -24.18 5.98
CA CYS A 513 16.36 -22.84 6.23
C CYS A 513 15.08 -22.90 7.09
N PHE A 514 14.80 -21.82 7.81
CA PHE A 514 13.45 -21.56 8.29
C PHE A 514 12.54 -21.16 7.11
N THR A 515 11.26 -21.54 7.16
CA THR A 515 10.24 -21.10 6.19
C THR A 515 9.67 -19.73 6.58
N ASP A 516 9.05 -19.03 5.63
CA ASP A 516 8.50 -17.68 5.89
C ASP A 516 7.00 -17.67 6.19
N ASN A 517 6.36 -18.84 6.23
CA ASN A 517 4.98 -19.05 6.66
C ASN A 517 4.85 -19.38 8.16
N ARG A 518 5.87 -19.10 8.98
CA ARG A 518 5.80 -19.23 10.44
C ARG A 518 5.00 -18.08 11.06
N ALA A 519 4.19 -18.37 12.08
CA ALA A 519 3.41 -17.40 12.83
C ALA A 519 3.17 -17.83 14.30
N GLU A 520 2.90 -16.87 15.18
CA GLU A 520 2.39 -17.05 16.56
C GLU A 520 1.40 -15.93 16.97
N LEU A 521 0.94 -15.94 18.23
CA LEU A 521 0.12 -14.88 18.84
C LEU A 521 0.75 -14.38 20.16
N HIS A 522 1.40 -13.22 20.16
CA HIS A 522 1.76 -12.50 21.39
C HIS A 522 0.62 -11.58 21.84
N LEU A 523 0.20 -11.64 23.11
CA LEU A 523 -0.78 -10.70 23.68
C LEU A 523 -0.08 -9.50 24.33
N HIS A 524 0.10 -8.42 23.57
CA HIS A 524 0.83 -7.24 24.02
C HIS A 524 0.14 -6.54 25.19
N GLY A 525 0.83 -6.46 26.33
CA GLY A 525 0.31 -5.89 27.57
C GLY A 525 -0.56 -6.86 28.40
N GLY A 526 -0.57 -8.14 28.03
CA GLY A 526 -1.20 -9.24 28.74
C GLY A 526 -0.68 -9.46 30.17
N THR A 527 -1.42 -10.24 30.95
CA THR A 527 -0.88 -10.91 32.15
C THR A 527 -1.07 -12.41 31.93
N THR A 528 -0.01 -13.00 31.39
CA THR A 528 0.01 -14.27 30.65
C THR A 528 1.00 -15.25 31.32
N PRO A 529 0.76 -16.56 31.29
CA PRO A 529 1.80 -17.54 31.60
C PRO A 529 2.76 -17.62 30.41
N TRP A 530 4.04 -17.97 30.67
CA TRP A 530 5.05 -18.04 29.61
C TRP A 530 4.69 -18.95 28.43
N ILE A 531 3.94 -20.05 28.67
CA ILE A 531 3.48 -20.96 27.61
C ILE A 531 2.49 -20.32 26.62
N SER A 532 1.83 -19.24 27.03
CA SER A 532 0.83 -18.53 26.23
C SER A 532 1.14 -17.03 26.17
N ASP A 533 2.42 -16.68 26.26
CA ASP A 533 2.86 -15.29 26.13
C ASP A 533 3.09 -14.92 24.67
N GLY A 534 3.44 -15.89 23.81
CA GLY A 534 3.90 -15.63 22.45
C GLY A 534 5.34 -15.10 22.47
N THR A 535 6.24 -15.85 23.09
CA THR A 535 7.67 -15.53 23.07
C THR A 535 8.27 -15.96 21.73
N PRO A 536 9.24 -15.25 21.13
CA PRO A 536 9.68 -15.46 19.74
C PRO A 536 9.99 -16.89 19.27
N HIS A 537 10.23 -17.83 20.19
CA HIS A 537 10.48 -19.24 19.89
C HIS A 537 9.22 -20.13 20.01
N GLN A 538 8.01 -19.56 19.99
CA GLN A 538 6.74 -20.27 20.05
C GLN A 538 5.98 -20.31 18.72
N TRP A 539 6.59 -19.93 17.60
CA TRP A 539 5.98 -20.02 16.28
C TRP A 539 5.68 -21.45 15.81
N ILE A 540 4.73 -21.55 14.88
CA ILE A 540 4.33 -22.78 14.18
C ILE A 540 4.32 -22.56 12.66
N THR A 541 4.67 -23.57 11.87
CA THR A 541 4.43 -23.61 10.41
C THR A 541 3.01 -24.08 10.11
N PRO A 542 2.51 -23.99 8.86
CA PRO A 542 1.22 -24.56 8.50
C PRO A 542 1.22 -26.08 8.56
N ALA A 543 0.03 -26.67 8.68
CA ALA A 543 -0.16 -28.11 8.76
C ALA A 543 0.42 -28.84 7.53
N GLY A 544 1.35 -29.76 7.75
CA GLY A 544 1.99 -30.52 6.66
C GLY A 544 3.00 -29.73 5.82
N GLU A 545 3.57 -28.63 6.33
CA GLU A 545 4.77 -28.01 5.75
C GLU A 545 5.97 -28.98 5.76
N ASN A 546 6.79 -28.95 4.71
CA ASN A 546 7.99 -29.78 4.57
C ASN A 546 9.22 -29.11 5.23
N ALA A 547 9.04 -28.56 6.43
CA ALA A 547 10.11 -27.91 7.19
C ALA A 547 10.87 -28.91 8.08
N ALA A 548 12.18 -28.74 8.20
CA ALA A 548 12.98 -29.47 9.20
C ALA A 548 12.63 -29.08 10.66
N TRP A 549 11.98 -27.93 10.85
CA TRP A 549 11.48 -27.43 12.14
C TRP A 549 10.06 -26.88 11.94
N PRO A 550 9.01 -27.69 12.16
CA PRO A 550 7.63 -27.25 11.96
C PRO A 550 7.10 -26.43 13.15
N GLU A 551 7.78 -26.46 14.31
CA GLU A 551 7.48 -25.64 15.48
C GLU A 551 8.75 -25.04 16.10
N GLY A 552 8.58 -23.97 16.87
CA GLY A 552 9.63 -23.33 17.66
C GLY A 552 9.93 -24.06 18.97
N VAL A 553 11.17 -23.96 19.45
CA VAL A 553 11.69 -24.72 20.62
C VAL A 553 11.08 -24.36 21.99
N ALA A 554 10.15 -23.41 22.04
CA ALA A 554 9.41 -23.02 23.24
C ALA A 554 7.88 -23.26 23.13
N VAL A 555 7.39 -23.87 22.04
CA VAL A 555 5.98 -24.29 21.93
C VAL A 555 5.64 -25.25 23.09
N SER A 556 4.47 -25.00 23.69
CA SER A 556 3.94 -25.79 24.80
C SER A 556 2.46 -25.47 24.96
N ASP A 557 1.59 -26.39 24.56
CA ASP A 557 0.15 -26.20 24.67
C ASP A 557 -0.38 -26.10 26.10
N VAL A 558 -1.59 -25.54 26.17
CA VAL A 558 -2.41 -25.32 27.35
C VAL A 558 -2.94 -26.68 27.85
N PRO A 559 -2.42 -27.25 28.96
CA PRO A 559 -2.63 -28.67 29.26
C PRO A 559 -4.06 -29.09 29.65
N ASP A 560 -4.98 -28.13 29.85
CA ASP A 560 -6.40 -28.40 30.10
C ASP A 560 -7.32 -28.15 28.89
N MET A 561 -6.77 -27.78 27.72
CA MET A 561 -7.47 -27.77 26.44
C MET A 561 -7.26 -29.12 25.72
N VAL A 562 -8.29 -29.96 25.72
CA VAL A 562 -8.23 -31.35 25.24
C VAL A 562 -9.32 -31.67 24.21
N ASP A 563 -9.02 -32.55 23.24
CA ASP A 563 -10.01 -33.04 22.27
C ASP A 563 -11.07 -33.90 22.99
N PRO A 564 -12.38 -33.55 22.92
CA PRO A 564 -13.43 -34.32 23.60
C PRO A 564 -13.60 -35.77 23.12
N ALA A 565 -13.02 -36.16 21.98
CA ALA A 565 -13.16 -37.49 21.41
C ALA A 565 -12.21 -38.54 22.04
N ASP A 566 -10.98 -38.15 22.42
CA ASP A 566 -9.97 -39.05 22.97
C ASP A 566 -9.21 -38.52 24.20
N ASN A 567 -9.44 -37.26 24.60
CA ASN A 567 -8.78 -36.58 25.72
C ASN A 567 -7.25 -36.40 25.52
N SER A 568 -6.76 -36.38 24.28
CA SER A 568 -5.45 -35.80 23.93
C SER A 568 -5.46 -34.27 24.06
N VAL A 569 -4.30 -33.62 24.16
CA VAL A 569 -4.20 -32.15 24.18
C VAL A 569 -4.51 -31.62 22.77
N VAL A 570 -5.24 -30.51 22.66
CA VAL A 570 -5.45 -29.85 21.36
C VAL A 570 -4.10 -29.30 20.89
N CYS A 571 -3.73 -29.55 19.64
CA CYS A 571 -2.42 -29.21 19.05
C CYS A 571 -1.21 -30.07 19.51
N ASP A 572 -1.40 -31.28 20.08
CA ASP A 572 -0.34 -32.21 20.56
C ASP A 572 0.68 -32.72 19.48
N LYS A 573 0.77 -32.07 18.32
CA LYS A 573 1.71 -32.40 17.24
C LYS A 573 2.37 -31.16 16.63
N ALA A 574 3.70 -31.15 16.69
CA ALA A 574 4.57 -30.19 16.03
C ALA A 574 4.28 -29.92 14.53
N ASP A 575 3.64 -30.84 13.80
CA ASP A 575 3.39 -30.75 12.35
C ASP A 575 1.92 -30.49 11.95
N ASP A 576 1.00 -30.25 12.90
CA ASP A 576 -0.43 -30.09 12.62
C ASP A 576 -0.92 -28.63 12.47
N GLY A 577 -0.02 -27.65 12.57
CA GLY A 577 -0.29 -26.23 12.32
C GLY A 577 -1.27 -25.61 13.32
N CYS A 578 -1.22 -26.05 14.57
CA CYS A 578 -2.11 -25.67 15.65
C CYS A 578 -1.30 -25.16 16.86
N GLN A 579 -1.85 -24.23 17.65
CA GLN A 579 -1.30 -23.87 18.96
C GLN A 579 -2.40 -23.33 19.90
N THR A 580 -2.32 -23.62 21.20
CA THR A 580 -3.28 -23.13 22.20
C THR A 580 -2.73 -22.04 23.13
N PHE A 581 -3.59 -21.10 23.52
CA PHE A 581 -3.26 -19.97 24.39
C PHE A 581 -4.27 -19.79 25.54
N TYR A 582 -3.77 -19.41 26.72
CA TYR A 582 -4.56 -19.04 27.91
C TYR A 582 -4.19 -17.64 28.40
N TYR A 583 -5.15 -16.71 28.36
CA TYR A 583 -5.00 -15.33 28.81
C TYR A 583 -5.84 -15.10 30.07
N THR A 584 -5.21 -14.66 31.17
CA THR A 584 -5.88 -14.62 32.49
C THR A 584 -6.89 -13.48 32.66
N ASN A 585 -6.71 -12.39 31.91
CA ASN A 585 -7.49 -11.15 31.98
C ASN A 585 -7.57 -10.53 33.40
N GLN A 586 -6.55 -10.71 34.24
CA GLN A 586 -6.53 -10.19 35.62
C GLN A 586 -6.04 -8.73 35.73
N GLN A 587 -5.46 -8.17 34.66
CA GLN A 587 -5.07 -6.76 34.57
C GLN A 587 -6.28 -5.80 34.53
N SER A 588 -6.04 -4.48 34.65
CA SER A 588 -7.11 -3.46 34.56
C SER A 588 -7.70 -3.36 33.15
N ALA A 589 -8.93 -2.86 33.03
CA ALA A 589 -9.49 -2.43 31.74
C ALA A 589 -8.50 -1.55 30.95
N ARG A 590 -8.40 -1.81 29.65
CA ARG A 590 -7.41 -1.21 28.72
C ARG A 590 -7.67 -1.64 27.27
N LEU A 591 -7.11 -0.91 26.31
CA LEU A 591 -6.81 -1.46 24.99
C LEU A 591 -5.47 -2.22 25.05
N MET A 592 -5.39 -3.31 24.31
CA MET A 592 -4.22 -4.13 23.99
C MET A 592 -4.35 -4.55 22.51
N PHE A 593 -3.39 -5.33 22.03
CA PHE A 593 -3.47 -5.99 20.73
C PHE A 593 -2.76 -7.34 20.82
N TYR A 594 -3.12 -8.26 19.93
CA TYR A 594 -2.37 -9.48 19.72
C TYR A 594 -1.78 -9.49 18.32
N HIS A 595 -0.54 -9.97 18.18
CA HIS A 595 0.21 -9.87 16.93
C HIS A 595 1.24 -11.00 16.82
N ASP A 596 1.76 -11.24 15.61
CA ASP A 596 2.85 -12.19 15.43
C ASP A 596 4.11 -11.73 16.19
N HIS A 597 4.88 -12.69 16.71
CA HIS A 597 6.14 -12.45 17.39
C HIS A 597 7.29 -13.35 16.88
N SER A 598 7.06 -14.07 15.77
CA SER A 598 7.94 -15.13 15.24
C SER A 598 9.39 -14.69 15.07
N TRP A 599 10.31 -15.41 15.71
CA TRP A 599 11.75 -15.08 15.71
C TRP A 599 12.31 -14.83 14.31
N GLY A 600 12.97 -13.67 14.16
CA GLY A 600 13.53 -13.15 12.91
C GLY A 600 12.54 -12.34 12.08
N ILE A 601 11.33 -12.87 11.85
CA ILE A 601 10.38 -12.37 10.84
C ILE A 601 9.23 -11.49 11.38
N THR A 602 9.11 -11.31 12.70
CA THR A 602 8.09 -10.46 13.38
C THR A 602 7.75 -9.17 12.62
N ARG A 603 8.79 -8.40 12.25
CA ARG A 603 8.65 -7.11 11.55
C ARG A 603 7.93 -7.23 10.20
N LEU A 604 8.06 -8.37 9.52
CA LEU A 604 7.50 -8.62 8.19
C LEU A 604 6.09 -9.21 8.28
N ASN A 605 5.82 -10.12 9.24
CA ASN A 605 4.48 -10.65 9.48
C ASN A 605 3.51 -9.54 9.98
N VAL A 606 3.95 -8.71 10.92
CA VAL A 606 3.18 -7.52 11.37
C VAL A 606 3.03 -6.48 10.25
N TYR A 607 3.98 -6.40 9.30
CA TYR A 607 3.83 -5.56 8.11
C TYR A 607 2.81 -6.15 7.11
N ALA A 608 2.85 -7.47 6.91
CA ALA A 608 1.91 -8.23 6.06
C ALA A 608 0.47 -8.22 6.58
N GLY A 609 0.25 -8.01 7.89
CA GLY A 609 -1.06 -7.77 8.50
C GLY A 609 -1.39 -8.56 9.78
N GLU A 610 -0.40 -9.26 10.35
CA GLU A 610 -0.57 -10.13 11.51
C GLU A 610 -0.59 -9.34 12.84
N ALA A 611 -1.58 -8.45 12.99
CA ALA A 611 -1.88 -7.70 14.21
C ALA A 611 -3.41 -7.44 14.32
N ALA A 612 -3.98 -7.64 15.50
CA ALA A 612 -5.42 -7.53 15.76
C ALA A 612 -5.73 -6.98 17.16
N GLY A 613 -6.86 -6.31 17.32
CA GLY A 613 -7.22 -5.64 18.58
C GLY A 613 -7.63 -6.60 19.72
N TYR A 614 -7.29 -6.24 20.95
CA TYR A 614 -7.79 -6.94 22.16
C TYR A 614 -8.21 -5.92 23.22
N VAL A 615 -9.41 -6.02 23.80
CA VAL A 615 -9.89 -5.05 24.80
C VAL A 615 -10.39 -5.75 26.06
N ILE A 616 -9.87 -5.33 27.22
CA ILE A 616 -10.42 -5.73 28.53
C ILE A 616 -11.32 -4.61 29.04
N THR A 617 -12.51 -5.00 29.49
CA THR A 617 -13.49 -4.17 30.19
C THR A 617 -13.58 -4.61 31.66
N ASP A 618 -13.96 -3.70 32.57
CA ASP A 618 -14.23 -4.03 33.97
C ASP A 618 -15.37 -3.19 34.57
N GLU A 619 -15.83 -3.55 35.77
CA GLU A 619 -16.94 -2.90 36.46
C GLU A 619 -16.72 -1.39 36.69
N THR A 620 -15.47 -0.92 36.77
CA THR A 620 -15.16 0.50 36.96
C THR A 620 -15.30 1.24 35.65
N GLU A 621 -14.80 0.69 34.54
CA GLU A 621 -15.06 1.23 33.20
C GLU A 621 -16.57 1.26 32.91
N GLN A 622 -17.29 0.18 33.21
CA GLN A 622 -18.74 0.12 33.00
C GLN A 622 -19.52 1.10 33.90
N ALA A 623 -19.06 1.37 35.12
CA ALA A 623 -19.66 2.39 35.99
C ALA A 623 -19.47 3.82 35.43
N LEU A 624 -18.32 4.10 34.80
CA LEU A 624 -18.07 5.37 34.12
C LEU A 624 -18.93 5.53 32.86
N VAL A 625 -19.16 4.45 32.10
CA VAL A 625 -20.12 4.44 30.97
C VAL A 625 -21.56 4.64 31.46
N ASN A 626 -21.99 3.87 32.46
CA ASN A 626 -23.36 3.89 32.99
C ASN A 626 -23.74 5.23 33.64
N SER A 627 -22.77 6.01 34.11
CA SER A 627 -22.96 7.36 34.65
C SER A 627 -22.90 8.46 33.59
N GLY A 628 -22.56 8.14 32.33
CA GLY A 628 -22.30 9.12 31.28
C GLY A 628 -21.00 9.90 31.46
N THR A 629 -20.09 9.42 32.32
CA THR A 629 -18.77 10.06 32.57
C THR A 629 -17.81 9.84 31.40
N ILE A 630 -17.92 8.69 30.72
CA ILE A 630 -17.22 8.42 29.45
C ILE A 630 -18.24 7.89 28.41
N PRO A 631 -18.03 8.14 27.11
CA PRO A 631 -18.90 7.61 26.05
C PRO A 631 -18.98 6.08 26.05
N GLY A 632 -20.17 5.57 25.70
CA GLY A 632 -20.44 4.13 25.59
C GLY A 632 -19.95 3.50 24.28
N ALA A 633 -20.25 2.21 24.08
CA ALA A 633 -19.76 1.43 22.94
C ALA A 633 -20.08 2.07 21.58
N ASN A 634 -21.31 2.52 21.35
CA ASN A 634 -21.75 3.14 20.09
C ASN A 634 -20.99 4.44 19.75
N ASP A 635 -20.38 5.08 20.75
CA ASP A 635 -19.61 6.33 20.63
C ASP A 635 -18.12 6.09 20.96
N THR A 636 -17.68 4.83 20.92
CA THR A 636 -16.27 4.42 21.09
C THR A 636 -15.71 4.00 19.73
N LEU A 637 -14.63 4.64 19.30
CA LEU A 637 -13.96 4.38 18.02
C LEU A 637 -12.55 3.82 18.29
N PRO A 638 -12.19 2.61 17.83
CA PRO A 638 -10.80 2.23 17.76
C PRO A 638 -10.12 3.01 16.63
N LEU A 639 -8.89 3.46 16.87
CA LEU A 639 -8.02 4.07 15.86
C LEU A 639 -6.69 3.34 15.91
N VAL A 640 -6.55 2.28 15.12
CA VAL A 640 -5.30 1.54 14.96
C VAL A 640 -4.55 2.19 13.80
N VAL A 641 -3.50 2.92 14.13
CA VAL A 641 -2.69 3.72 13.21
C VAL A 641 -1.43 2.93 12.85
N GLN A 642 -1.14 2.85 11.55
CA GLN A 642 0.05 2.21 10.99
C GLN A 642 0.61 3.09 9.88
N ASP A 643 1.80 2.78 9.39
CA ASP A 643 2.31 3.30 8.12
C ASP A 643 2.69 2.15 7.18
N ARG A 644 2.54 2.40 5.88
CA ARG A 644 2.88 1.48 4.78
C ARG A 644 3.44 2.28 3.61
N THR A 645 4.22 1.63 2.78
CA THR A 645 4.61 2.11 1.44
C THR A 645 4.10 1.09 0.44
N PHE A 646 3.49 1.55 -0.64
CA PHE A 646 3.02 0.72 -1.74
C PHE A 646 3.99 0.79 -2.91
N THR A 647 4.15 -0.32 -3.64
CA THR A 647 4.87 -0.31 -4.91
C THR A 647 4.13 0.58 -5.92
N PRO A 648 4.83 1.53 -6.59
CA PRO A 648 4.25 2.31 -7.67
C PRO A 648 4.20 1.49 -8.98
N ASP A 649 3.90 2.11 -10.12
CA ASP A 649 4.09 1.46 -11.42
C ASP A 649 5.57 1.12 -11.70
N ALA A 650 5.79 0.25 -12.69
CA ALA A 650 7.12 -0.25 -13.05
C ALA A 650 8.07 0.84 -13.60
N ALA A 651 7.58 1.98 -14.07
CA ALA A 651 8.43 3.06 -14.57
C ALA A 651 8.96 3.93 -13.42
N GLN A 652 8.09 4.33 -12.48
CA GLN A 652 8.52 4.95 -11.23
C GLN A 652 9.40 3.99 -10.42
N LEU A 653 9.03 2.71 -10.33
CA LEU A 653 9.80 1.70 -9.60
C LEU A 653 11.20 1.50 -10.21
N ALA A 654 11.35 1.46 -11.54
CA ALA A 654 12.66 1.36 -12.19
C ALA A 654 13.58 2.58 -11.96
N LEU A 655 13.04 3.71 -11.48
CA LEU A 655 13.81 4.89 -11.06
C LEU A 655 14.07 4.91 -9.54
N GLN A 656 13.20 4.27 -8.75
CA GLN A 656 13.16 4.36 -7.28
C GLN A 656 13.79 3.14 -6.57
N ASP A 657 13.59 1.94 -7.11
CA ASP A 657 14.12 0.66 -6.67
C ASP A 657 14.28 -0.28 -7.88
N PRO A 658 15.33 -0.10 -8.70
CA PRO A 658 15.60 -0.95 -9.86
C PRO A 658 16.04 -2.38 -9.50
N THR A 659 16.07 -2.74 -8.20
CA THR A 659 16.45 -4.08 -7.74
C THR A 659 15.29 -4.83 -7.07
N TRP A 660 14.09 -4.25 -7.04
CA TRP A 660 12.87 -4.90 -6.61
C TRP A 660 12.53 -6.10 -7.48
N ASP A 661 12.24 -7.24 -6.87
CA ASP A 661 11.85 -8.45 -7.59
C ASP A 661 10.32 -8.59 -7.62
N GLU A 662 9.69 -7.97 -8.63
CA GLU A 662 8.23 -8.03 -8.85
C GLU A 662 7.70 -9.47 -8.92
N SER A 663 8.53 -10.46 -9.29
CA SER A 663 8.13 -11.87 -9.35
C SER A 663 8.01 -12.54 -7.98
N ARG A 664 8.64 -11.95 -6.94
CA ARG A 664 8.72 -12.49 -5.57
C ARG A 664 7.91 -11.67 -4.57
N TRP A 665 7.85 -10.35 -4.77
CA TRP A 665 7.22 -9.40 -3.84
C TRP A 665 6.06 -8.61 -4.48
N GLY A 666 5.85 -8.78 -5.78
CA GLY A 666 4.70 -8.27 -6.53
C GLY A 666 4.91 -6.91 -7.20
N THR A 667 3.99 -6.59 -8.11
CA THR A 667 3.94 -5.38 -8.94
C THR A 667 3.25 -4.23 -8.21
N LYS A 668 2.91 -3.13 -8.91
CA LYS A 668 2.10 -1.99 -8.41
C LYS A 668 0.98 -2.38 -7.43
N GLY A 669 0.87 -1.66 -6.32
CA GLY A 669 -0.13 -1.87 -5.27
C GLY A 669 0.19 -3.00 -4.28
N SER A 670 1.26 -3.77 -4.47
CA SER A 670 1.88 -4.56 -3.40
C SER A 670 2.41 -3.67 -2.28
N PHE A 671 2.68 -4.26 -1.13
CA PHE A 671 3.47 -3.64 -0.08
C PHE A 671 4.96 -3.61 -0.46
N TRP A 672 5.57 -2.43 -0.40
CA TRP A 672 7.03 -2.29 -0.45
C TRP A 672 7.63 -2.37 0.96
N TYR A 673 8.81 -2.98 1.08
CA TYR A 673 9.60 -3.05 2.31
C TYR A 673 11.10 -3.09 1.95
N HIS A 674 11.98 -2.55 2.80
CA HIS A 674 13.40 -2.48 2.45
C HIS A 674 14.06 -3.88 2.30
N HIS A 675 14.86 -4.06 1.25
CA HIS A 675 15.74 -5.22 1.01
C HIS A 675 17.24 -4.89 1.10
N VAL A 676 17.62 -3.61 0.95
CA VAL A 676 19.00 -3.13 0.90
C VAL A 676 19.17 -1.87 1.75
N TYR A 677 20.30 -1.73 2.44
CA TYR A 677 20.64 -0.52 3.20
C TYR A 677 21.64 0.39 2.48
N MET A 678 21.17 1.54 2.01
CA MET A 678 22.01 2.65 1.55
C MET A 678 22.54 3.45 2.76
N PRO A 679 23.86 3.48 3.01
CA PRO A 679 24.43 4.23 4.12
C PRO A 679 24.46 5.73 3.81
N ALA A 680 24.13 6.54 4.82
CA ALA A 680 24.18 7.99 4.78
C ALA A 680 25.62 8.53 4.74
N GLN A 681 26.61 7.77 5.24
CA GLN A 681 28.03 8.11 5.06
C GLN A 681 28.57 7.60 3.73
N ASN A 682 29.10 8.49 2.89
CA ASN A 682 29.86 8.14 1.69
C ASN A 682 31.34 8.56 1.86
N PRO A 683 32.28 7.61 2.05
CA PRO A 683 33.71 7.92 2.17
C PRO A 683 34.37 8.48 0.90
N GLY A 684 33.71 8.43 -0.26
CA GLY A 684 34.19 9.00 -1.53
C GLY A 684 33.70 10.42 -1.81
N ASP A 685 32.68 10.89 -1.08
CA ASP A 685 32.12 12.22 -1.27
C ASP A 685 32.84 13.29 -0.40
N PRO A 686 33.18 14.48 -0.92
CA PRO A 686 33.82 15.55 -0.15
C PRO A 686 33.01 16.10 1.03
N SER A 687 31.68 15.95 1.04
CA SER A 687 30.81 16.23 2.18
C SER A 687 30.79 15.10 3.22
N GLY A 688 31.20 13.90 2.81
CA GLY A 688 31.09 12.65 3.58
C GLY A 688 29.71 12.00 3.55
N MET A 689 28.75 12.52 2.77
CA MET A 689 27.35 12.10 2.76
C MET A 689 26.90 11.45 1.45
N SER A 690 25.85 10.62 1.52
CA SER A 690 25.14 10.02 0.38
C SER A 690 23.76 10.66 0.21
N ALA A 691 23.35 11.00 -1.02
CA ALA A 691 22.05 11.60 -1.31
C ALA A 691 20.87 10.64 -1.04
N TYR A 692 21.03 9.37 -1.43
CA TYR A 692 20.00 8.33 -1.25
C TYR A 692 20.14 7.57 0.07
N GLY A 693 21.23 7.78 0.81
CA GLY A 693 21.47 7.14 2.10
C GLY A 693 20.42 7.48 3.16
N ARG A 694 20.02 6.48 3.96
CA ARG A 694 19.01 6.61 5.02
C ARG A 694 19.45 6.10 6.39
N TRP A 695 20.62 5.44 6.47
CA TRP A 695 21.07 4.73 7.67
C TRP A 695 22.56 4.96 7.99
N MET A 696 22.99 4.78 9.24
CA MET A 696 24.39 5.04 9.65
C MET A 696 25.21 3.76 9.84
N TYR A 697 26.18 3.51 8.95
CA TYR A 697 27.02 2.30 9.02
C TYR A 697 28.05 2.40 10.14
N GLY A 698 27.91 1.56 11.16
CA GLY A 698 28.71 1.58 12.40
C GLY A 698 30.25 1.64 12.23
N PRO A 699 30.87 0.95 11.25
CA PRO A 699 32.30 1.08 10.96
C PRO A 699 32.76 2.45 10.45
N TRP A 700 31.85 3.32 9.98
CA TRP A 700 32.15 4.67 9.50
C TRP A 700 31.57 5.78 10.40
N PHE A 701 30.50 5.51 11.15
CA PHE A 701 29.97 6.41 12.17
C PHE A 701 31.01 6.69 13.28
N TRP A 702 31.02 7.88 13.88
CA TRP A 702 31.97 8.22 14.94
C TRP A 702 31.34 8.18 16.35
N PRO A 703 31.89 7.44 17.33
CA PRO A 703 33.11 6.64 17.26
C PRO A 703 32.90 5.29 16.54
N PRO A 704 33.84 4.84 15.68
CA PRO A 704 33.68 3.62 14.87
C PRO A 704 33.47 2.36 15.69
N ALA A 705 32.52 1.53 15.25
CA ALA A 705 32.22 0.24 15.83
C ALA A 705 33.42 -0.71 15.72
N SER A 706 34.12 -0.95 16.83
CA SER A 706 35.30 -1.81 16.87
C SER A 706 34.92 -3.29 16.95
N GLY A 707 35.51 -4.12 16.09
CA GLY A 707 35.37 -5.59 16.17
C GLY A 707 34.22 -6.18 15.35
N THR A 708 33.67 -5.43 14.37
CA THR A 708 32.68 -5.96 13.42
C THR A 708 33.22 -7.17 12.66
N LYS A 709 32.49 -8.29 12.70
CA LYS A 709 32.84 -9.58 12.06
C LYS A 709 33.07 -9.43 10.55
N TYR A 710 32.24 -8.60 9.90
CA TYR A 710 32.34 -8.24 8.49
C TYR A 710 32.44 -6.71 8.41
N GLY A 711 33.63 -6.22 8.07
CA GLY A 711 33.90 -4.79 7.88
C GLY A 711 33.67 -4.35 6.42
N PRO A 712 33.96 -3.08 6.07
CA PRO A 712 33.87 -2.61 4.68
C PRO A 712 34.65 -3.48 3.70
N ILE A 713 34.09 -3.73 2.51
CA ILE A 713 34.73 -4.46 1.41
C ILE A 713 34.94 -3.54 0.21
N LYS A 714 35.69 -4.01 -0.80
CA LYS A 714 35.92 -3.23 -2.02
C LYS A 714 34.63 -3.06 -2.81
N ASN A 715 34.39 -1.84 -3.27
CA ASN A 715 33.30 -1.54 -4.18
C ASN A 715 33.61 -2.12 -5.58
N PRO A 716 32.75 -2.98 -6.16
CA PRO A 716 32.97 -3.50 -7.50
C PRO A 716 32.77 -2.46 -8.61
N TYR A 717 32.11 -1.33 -8.31
CA TYR A 717 31.86 -0.23 -9.24
C TYR A 717 32.94 0.89 -9.19
N TYR A 718 33.91 0.83 -8.27
CA TYR A 718 34.95 1.86 -8.12
C TYR A 718 35.92 1.90 -9.31
N THR A 719 36.08 3.10 -9.89
CA THR A 719 37.06 3.38 -10.95
C THR A 719 38.08 4.43 -10.48
N PRO A 720 39.39 4.07 -10.33
CA PRO A 720 40.42 4.99 -9.81
C PRO A 720 40.66 6.26 -10.64
N ASP A 721 40.24 6.27 -11.91
CA ASP A 721 40.38 7.42 -12.80
C ASP A 721 39.26 8.46 -12.60
N CYS A 722 38.13 8.11 -11.96
CA CYS A 722 37.03 9.04 -11.65
C CYS A 722 37.46 10.08 -10.61
N LYS A 723 37.25 11.37 -10.89
CA LYS A 723 37.63 12.50 -10.04
C LYS A 723 36.46 13.46 -9.91
N LEU A 724 35.94 13.64 -8.69
CA LEU A 724 34.81 14.55 -8.47
C LEU A 724 35.16 16.01 -8.81
N ASP A 725 36.44 16.37 -8.78
CA ASP A 725 37.00 17.66 -9.19
C ASP A 725 37.27 17.83 -10.69
N ASP A 726 37.09 16.79 -11.53
CA ASP A 726 37.14 16.87 -12.99
C ASP A 726 35.87 16.29 -13.64
N PRO A 727 34.91 17.15 -14.07
CA PRO A 727 33.68 16.74 -14.75
C PRO A 727 33.89 15.88 -16.01
N GLY A 728 35.08 15.88 -16.61
CA GLY A 728 35.40 14.98 -17.73
C GLY A 728 35.62 13.51 -17.32
N THR A 729 35.48 13.18 -16.03
CA THR A 729 35.81 11.86 -15.48
C THR A 729 34.71 11.22 -14.61
N TRP A 730 33.56 11.88 -14.42
CA TRP A 730 32.45 11.35 -13.64
C TRP A 730 31.89 10.04 -14.25
N THR A 731 31.39 9.13 -13.41
CA THR A 731 30.79 7.87 -13.87
C THR A 731 29.35 8.07 -14.34
N TYR A 732 28.67 9.09 -13.81
CA TYR A 732 27.28 9.43 -14.10
C TYR A 732 27.14 10.95 -14.25
N ASP A 733 26.44 11.39 -15.30
CA ASP A 733 26.23 12.82 -15.63
C ASP A 733 24.96 13.41 -14.99
N THR A 734 23.98 12.57 -14.61
CA THR A 734 22.68 12.97 -14.05
C THR A 734 22.76 13.34 -12.57
N ASP A 735 23.69 12.72 -11.86
CA ASP A 735 24.10 13.03 -10.49
C ASP A 735 25.65 12.92 -10.52
N PRO A 736 26.40 14.03 -10.32
CA PRO A 736 27.82 14.13 -10.69
C PRO A 736 28.71 13.30 -9.76
N PHE A 737 28.83 12.00 -10.07
CA PHE A 737 29.18 10.99 -9.06
C PHE A 737 30.40 10.11 -9.41
N CYS A 738 31.15 9.75 -8.36
CA CYS A 738 32.20 8.73 -8.38
C CYS A 738 31.97 7.72 -7.24
N GLU A 739 31.78 6.44 -7.60
CA GLU A 739 31.65 5.32 -6.65
C GLU A 739 32.89 5.21 -5.73
N PRO A 740 32.73 5.14 -4.39
CA PRO A 740 33.86 5.10 -3.44
C PRO A 740 34.62 3.78 -3.49
N GLU A 741 35.90 3.75 -3.07
CA GLU A 741 36.71 2.51 -3.05
C GLU A 741 36.12 1.38 -2.18
N LEU A 742 35.30 1.71 -1.18
CA LEU A 742 34.73 0.78 -0.22
C LEU A 742 33.20 0.92 -0.09
N ILE A 743 32.52 -0.23 0.06
CA ILE A 743 31.09 -0.37 0.37
C ILE A 743 30.92 -1.12 1.71
N PRO A 744 29.71 -1.14 2.31
CA PRO A 744 29.40 -2.01 3.44
C PRO A 744 29.70 -3.49 3.13
N GLY A 745 30.18 -4.24 4.13
CA GLY A 745 30.53 -5.66 3.99
C GLY A 745 29.37 -6.63 4.17
N THR A 746 28.17 -6.09 4.31
CA THR A 746 26.88 -6.78 4.51
C THR A 746 25.90 -6.17 3.50
N PRO A 747 25.80 -6.72 2.28
CA PRO A 747 25.05 -6.11 1.18
C PRO A 747 23.54 -6.29 1.37
N ASN A 748 23.12 -7.52 1.69
CA ASN A 748 21.81 -7.78 2.26
C ASN A 748 21.79 -7.32 3.73
N ILE A 749 20.58 -7.06 4.24
CA ILE A 749 20.32 -6.58 5.61
C ILE A 749 20.97 -7.54 6.65
N SER A 750 21.23 -7.04 7.86
CA SER A 750 21.62 -7.90 9.00
C SER A 750 21.14 -7.40 10.37
N ALA A 751 20.65 -6.16 10.45
CA ALA A 751 19.67 -5.67 11.42
C ALA A 751 19.18 -4.30 10.92
N GLY A 752 17.90 -4.20 10.54
CA GLY A 752 17.32 -2.91 10.16
C GLY A 752 17.17 -1.99 11.35
N MET A 753 17.46 -0.70 11.17
CA MET A 753 17.14 0.34 12.15
C MET A 753 16.07 1.26 11.55
N GLU A 754 14.85 1.11 12.05
CA GLU A 754 13.72 2.03 11.90
C GLU A 754 13.20 2.27 10.47
N GLN A 755 12.12 1.59 10.07
CA GLN A 755 11.43 1.86 8.80
C GLN A 755 10.29 2.87 8.98
N PHE A 756 10.44 4.03 8.33
CA PHE A 756 9.43 5.09 8.30
C PHE A 756 8.79 5.14 6.91
N ASN A 757 7.52 4.74 6.80
CA ASN A 757 6.79 4.62 5.54
C ASN A 757 5.99 5.88 5.20
N ASP A 758 5.62 6.06 3.94
CA ASP A 758 5.04 7.32 3.46
C ASP A 758 3.52 7.47 3.61
N THR A 759 2.78 6.38 3.73
CA THR A 759 1.31 6.37 3.69
C THR A 759 0.74 5.93 5.04
N PRO A 760 0.20 6.87 5.84
CA PRO A 760 -0.55 6.57 7.06
C PRO A 760 -1.83 5.80 6.75
N ILE A 761 -2.02 4.68 7.45
CA ILE A 761 -3.20 3.83 7.38
C ILE A 761 -3.87 3.84 8.76
N VAL A 762 -5.19 4.03 8.78
CA VAL A 762 -5.99 3.90 10.01
C VAL A 762 -7.09 2.86 9.76
N ASN A 763 -7.17 1.86 10.64
CA ASN A 763 -8.14 0.76 10.58
C ASN A 763 -8.17 -0.04 9.26
N GLY A 764 -7.11 0.04 8.44
CA GLY A 764 -7.03 -0.66 7.15
C GLY A 764 -7.43 0.15 5.91
N VAL A 765 -7.57 1.48 6.04
CA VAL A 765 -7.72 2.41 4.91
C VAL A 765 -6.63 3.49 5.00
N ALA A 766 -6.07 3.90 3.86
CA ALA A 766 -5.12 5.01 3.77
C ALA A 766 -5.86 6.35 3.82
N TYR A 767 -5.35 7.30 4.61
CA TYR A 767 -5.93 8.65 4.77
C TYR A 767 -7.48 8.70 4.95
N PRO A 768 -8.12 7.90 5.82
CA PRO A 768 -9.59 7.81 5.86
C PRO A 768 -10.27 9.05 6.45
N THR A 769 -11.54 9.27 6.06
CA THR A 769 -12.42 10.32 6.61
C THR A 769 -13.57 9.74 7.45
N VAL A 770 -14.11 10.53 8.40
CA VAL A 770 -15.30 10.16 9.18
C VAL A 770 -16.14 11.38 9.59
N THR A 771 -17.44 11.35 9.31
CA THR A 771 -18.38 12.39 9.75
C THR A 771 -18.91 12.06 11.16
N LEU A 772 -18.64 12.95 12.12
CA LEU A 772 -19.07 12.81 13.52
C LEU A 772 -20.13 13.87 13.89
N GLN A 773 -20.96 13.56 14.89
CA GLN A 773 -21.88 14.52 15.47
C GLN A 773 -21.16 15.44 16.48
N PRO A 774 -21.63 16.67 16.75
CA PRO A 774 -21.03 17.56 17.75
C PRO A 774 -21.34 17.08 19.19
N LYS A 775 -20.68 16.01 19.62
CA LYS A 775 -20.80 15.38 20.96
C LYS A 775 -19.49 14.68 21.35
N SER A 776 -19.41 14.22 22.60
CA SER A 776 -18.26 13.45 23.11
C SER A 776 -18.16 12.06 22.47
N TYR A 777 -16.97 11.72 21.97
CA TYR A 777 -16.60 10.37 21.51
C TYR A 777 -15.40 9.84 22.30
N ARG A 778 -15.25 8.52 22.37
CA ARG A 778 -14.14 7.85 23.04
C ARG A 778 -13.23 7.17 22.01
N MET A 779 -12.11 7.80 21.68
CA MET A 779 -11.12 7.19 20.80
C MET A 779 -10.20 6.25 21.60
N ARG A 780 -10.15 4.97 21.22
CA ARG A 780 -9.17 3.99 21.73
C ARG A 780 -8.05 3.86 20.69
N ILE A 781 -6.99 4.65 20.86
CA ILE A 781 -5.89 4.76 19.89
C ILE A 781 -4.83 3.67 20.16
N LEU A 782 -4.33 3.04 19.10
CA LEU A 782 -3.19 2.12 19.10
C LEU A 782 -2.23 2.54 17.99
N ASN A 783 -0.95 2.64 18.31
CA ASN A 783 0.10 2.64 17.28
C ASN A 783 0.50 1.19 17.00
N ALA A 784 0.36 0.75 15.76
CA ALA A 784 0.78 -0.55 15.25
C ALA A 784 1.61 -0.41 13.96
N ALA A 785 2.24 0.76 13.74
CA ALA A 785 3.38 0.87 12.84
C ALA A 785 4.58 0.10 13.37
N ASN A 786 5.52 -0.27 12.48
CA ASN A 786 6.71 -1.01 12.86
C ASN A 786 7.63 -0.18 13.77
N ASP A 787 7.99 1.03 13.32
CA ASP A 787 8.98 1.88 13.99
C ASP A 787 8.51 3.35 14.15
N ARG A 788 7.48 3.79 13.41
CA ARG A 788 7.02 5.18 13.43
C ARG A 788 6.34 5.57 14.73
N PHE A 789 6.88 6.59 15.41
CA PHE A 789 6.20 7.31 16.48
C PHE A 789 5.32 8.43 15.91
N PHE A 790 4.03 8.45 16.27
CA PHE A 790 3.09 9.48 15.83
C PHE A 790 2.89 10.56 16.91
N ASN A 791 3.10 11.83 16.53
CA ASN A 791 2.68 12.98 17.32
C ASN A 791 1.26 13.41 16.88
N LEU A 792 0.23 12.80 17.45
CA LEU A 792 -1.17 13.03 17.06
C LEU A 792 -1.69 14.36 17.61
N GLN A 793 -2.18 15.22 16.71
CA GLN A 793 -2.64 16.57 17.01
C GLN A 793 -3.91 16.89 16.20
N TRP A 794 -4.77 17.77 16.72
CA TRP A 794 -6.06 18.12 16.09
C TRP A 794 -6.05 19.57 15.60
N TYR A 795 -6.32 19.75 14.31
CA TYR A 795 -6.26 21.04 13.64
C TYR A 795 -7.54 21.32 12.85
N THR A 796 -7.83 22.61 12.65
CA THR A 796 -8.75 23.04 11.60
C THR A 796 -8.10 22.82 10.24
N ALA A 797 -8.83 22.26 9.29
CA ALA A 797 -8.38 22.26 7.90
C ALA A 797 -8.26 23.69 7.34
N ASP A 798 -7.39 23.87 6.35
CA ASP A 798 -7.29 25.11 5.59
C ASP A 798 -8.45 25.20 4.59
N PRO A 799 -9.39 26.17 4.71
CA PRO A 799 -10.44 26.37 3.71
C PRO A 799 -9.90 26.88 2.35
N THR A 800 -8.58 26.99 2.20
CA THR A 800 -7.88 27.36 0.95
C THR A 800 -6.93 26.29 0.40
N GLN A 801 -6.93 25.07 0.97
CA GLN A 801 -6.21 23.92 0.41
C GLN A 801 -7.11 22.67 0.34
N GLY A 802 -6.84 21.83 -0.66
CA GLY A 802 -7.64 20.66 -0.97
C GLY A 802 -9.09 20.97 -1.34
N ASP A 803 -9.99 20.16 -0.79
CA ASP A 803 -11.44 20.38 -0.77
C ASP A 803 -11.88 21.49 0.19
N GLY A 804 -10.94 22.07 0.96
CA GLY A 804 -11.18 23.04 2.01
C GLY A 804 -11.62 22.45 3.34
N THR A 805 -11.63 21.11 3.51
CA THR A 805 -12.17 20.45 4.71
C THR A 805 -11.25 19.46 5.42
N THR A 806 -10.11 19.11 4.82
CA THR A 806 -9.30 17.96 5.28
C THR A 806 -7.83 18.23 5.67
N GLU A 807 -7.05 19.01 4.92
CA GLU A 807 -5.61 19.26 5.21
C GLU A 807 -5.33 20.48 6.09
N VAL A 808 -4.30 20.42 6.94
CA VAL A 808 -3.92 21.55 7.82
C VAL A 808 -3.01 22.55 7.09
N LYS A 809 -3.27 23.85 7.25
CA LYS A 809 -2.37 24.91 6.74
C LYS A 809 -1.00 24.81 7.42
N LEU A 810 0.05 24.50 6.67
CA LEU A 810 1.43 24.47 7.18
C LEU A 810 2.16 25.80 6.98
N ASN A 811 3.16 26.07 7.83
CA ASN A 811 4.08 27.19 7.67
C ASN A 811 4.94 26.96 6.42
N ALA A 812 4.66 27.71 5.34
CA ALA A 812 5.31 27.52 4.04
C ALA A 812 6.85 27.62 4.08
N ALA A 813 7.43 28.40 5.01
CA ALA A 813 8.88 28.51 5.15
C ALA A 813 9.51 27.25 5.79
N GLU A 814 8.79 26.61 6.72
CA GLU A 814 9.23 25.35 7.33
C GLU A 814 8.95 24.16 6.40
N LEU A 815 7.84 24.19 5.64
CA LEU A 815 7.52 23.20 4.61
C LEU A 815 8.59 23.16 3.50
N ALA A 816 9.00 24.33 2.99
CA ALA A 816 10.09 24.43 2.01
C ALA A 816 11.45 24.00 2.60
N ALA A 817 11.70 24.25 3.89
CA ALA A 817 12.94 23.80 4.54
C ALA A 817 12.95 22.27 4.75
N ALA A 818 11.83 21.66 5.16
CA ALA A 818 11.69 20.22 5.41
C ALA A 818 11.95 19.35 4.16
N GLN A 819 11.80 19.90 2.96
CA GLN A 819 12.17 19.25 1.70
C GLN A 819 13.69 19.08 1.51
N THR A 820 14.51 19.77 2.33
CA THR A 820 15.97 19.78 2.22
C THR A 820 16.71 19.50 3.55
N ASP A 821 16.04 19.69 4.69
CA ASP A 821 16.56 19.35 6.02
C ASP A 821 15.57 18.41 6.75
N PRO A 822 15.87 17.12 6.92
CA PRO A 822 14.97 16.16 7.59
C PRO A 822 14.82 16.42 9.10
N ASN A 823 15.56 17.37 9.68
CA ASN A 823 15.36 17.81 11.06
C ASN A 823 14.24 18.86 11.20
N VAL A 824 13.75 19.43 10.09
CA VAL A 824 12.64 20.39 10.10
C VAL A 824 11.31 19.64 9.95
N SER A 825 10.49 19.66 10.99
CA SER A 825 9.08 19.26 10.93
C SER A 825 8.21 20.51 10.72
N PRO A 826 7.46 20.64 9.61
CA PRO A 826 6.61 21.81 9.37
C PRO A 826 5.51 21.94 10.43
N THR A 827 5.39 23.10 11.06
CA THR A 827 4.31 23.40 12.00
C THR A 827 3.10 23.99 11.29
N PRO A 828 1.89 23.96 11.88
CA PRO A 828 0.75 24.68 11.36
C PRO A 828 1.02 26.19 11.31
N ALA A 829 0.67 26.81 10.18
CA ALA A 829 0.55 28.26 10.11
C ALA A 829 -0.49 28.72 11.14
N ASP A 830 -0.20 29.81 11.84
CA ASP A 830 -1.06 30.36 12.89
C ASP A 830 -1.41 29.35 14.02
N ALA A 831 -0.47 28.45 14.36
CA ALA A 831 -0.56 27.50 15.49
C ALA A 831 -1.00 28.12 16.83
N ASN A 832 -0.73 29.41 17.05
CA ASN A 832 -1.11 30.16 18.26
C ASN A 832 -2.40 30.99 18.11
N ASN A 833 -3.04 30.97 16.93
CA ASN A 833 -3.97 32.02 16.50
C ASN A 833 -5.06 31.51 15.50
N ASN A 834 -5.61 30.32 15.78
CA ASN A 834 -6.79 29.63 15.18
C ASN A 834 -6.53 28.29 14.47
N ALA A 835 -5.29 27.79 14.32
CA ALA A 835 -5.08 26.46 13.72
C ALA A 835 -5.58 25.31 14.60
N ALA A 836 -5.63 25.49 15.92
CA ALA A 836 -6.24 24.54 16.84
C ALA A 836 -7.74 24.42 16.58
N GLY A 837 -8.29 23.20 16.70
CA GLY A 837 -9.73 22.95 16.57
C GLY A 837 -10.59 23.86 17.47
N PRO A 838 -11.85 24.14 17.09
CA PRO A 838 -12.71 25.08 17.80
C PRO A 838 -12.93 24.68 19.27
N ASP A 839 -13.21 25.66 20.12
CA ASP A 839 -13.18 25.56 21.61
C ASP A 839 -14.12 24.53 22.26
N TRP A 840 -15.06 23.97 21.49
CA TRP A 840 -15.92 22.85 21.88
C TRP A 840 -15.28 21.47 21.64
N VAL A 841 -14.20 21.37 20.84
CA VAL A 841 -13.37 20.17 20.67
C VAL A 841 -12.41 20.09 21.86
N GLN A 842 -12.84 19.38 22.91
CA GLN A 842 -12.07 19.25 24.15
C GLN A 842 -11.46 17.85 24.25
N ILE A 843 -10.13 17.81 24.27
CA ILE A 843 -9.31 16.61 24.52
C ILE A 843 -9.01 16.58 26.02
N GLY A 844 -9.23 15.44 26.68
CA GLY A 844 -9.10 15.27 28.14
C GLY A 844 -8.62 13.88 28.55
#